data_AF-A0A9P1CD88-F1
#
_entry.id   AF-A0A9P1CD88-F1
#
_cell.length_a   1.000
_cell.length_b   1.000
_cell.length_c   1.000
_cell.angle_alpha   90.00
_cell.angle_beta   90.00
_cell.angle_gamma   90.00
#
_symmetry.space_group_name_H-M   'P 1'
#
loop_
_entity.id
_entity.type
_entity.pdbx_description
1 polymer ?
#
loop_
_entity_poly.entity_id
_entity_poly.type
_entity_poly.pdbx_seq_one_letter_code
_entity_poly.pdbx_strand_id
1 'polypeptide(L)'
;QLSINSSVNVRAMYGFSFILQMVQCLAQSQYLDEYIFKVAEGISPHHGNLVVGTLESIAGVTKLLVAFPIGCVVDWRPASRTRLAWVALGLGCPTVVIGVLAILSGRLWMLTIMQVAFVIFAEFASCLAMAIFTDSLASRSLDQRTAAFANVQVFQNLGTAAGSATYALTLLSFQAPEDWTGFQTKSALLAGFALLVPVMLSLFAFPQAQKESKDLPAEQPEIQTEIKTGRAWVPYVVLLALLILALAAGMVFKFFPLFFINIYGMSVVQISVVQAIEPLVKACFTYLVGVCAPVVGRAKATSVCMVGVIGCLLGLSIQREEGTHLLSSLALFMFRGSLAQASFALAWAILMDCVPASQRGRWSSSCTVLNMSWSGAAVIAGELLDKHGYQYTFCIAAGLCAVALVVFSPLLLLKPQRLPSEPVEVSPNAKAHNAPKFERFESGAAEVVVVVDPFSTGGFLAAELLSQGCAVIALWTKESNIRYHDYPKIFDPRQLLAELDEEPTVEATAARLREVVDSVDSGSLAAVICGGDSGVNAADALSEALDLRGNGGGHGNRRDKLVQHQALEAAGLRFARTVSGTTWEQVAAFAETEQYPLVVKPIESAGADGFKLCDSMDEAREHFDFLNSSGRWCGAQGRGVLLQEFLEGTEYIVDHVSCDGVHKTTMLWMYDFQEVNGHRVCIAQRPVPCDSSAMAELVAYTRQCLNALGVRNGATHTEVMWTSGGPCLVEVNCRCQGGTGFWVPLCRKMTGYSQVDAVIGAYLRQEAFDALPNTPTFLMFGDIIHLISYEERLITDTAMPGLEAVRGLSSFTDVALNVELDKMMCKTTDWNTLIGVVALCHPDPAVLAAHICLIRSMET
;
A
#
# COMPACT_ATOMS: atom_id res chain seq x y z
N GLN A 1 13.49 6.91 7.45
CA GLN A 1 14.11 7.65 6.33
C GLN A 1 15.08 6.80 5.49
N LEU A 2 15.85 5.87 6.09
CA LEU A 2 16.70 4.92 5.33
C LEU A 2 15.90 3.94 4.42
N SER A 3 14.60 3.71 4.67
CA SER A 3 13.75 2.85 3.82
C SER A 3 13.20 3.51 2.55
N ILE A 4 13.25 4.85 2.41
CA ILE A 4 12.77 5.53 1.19
C ILE A 4 13.74 5.28 0.02
N ASN A 5 15.04 5.15 0.32
CA ASN A 5 16.12 4.97 -0.65
C ASN A 5 16.36 3.51 -1.09
N SER A 6 15.60 2.52 -0.61
CA SER A 6 15.86 1.12 -0.94
C SER A 6 15.46 0.72 -2.37
N SER A 7 14.43 1.35 -2.94
CA SER A 7 14.02 1.08 -4.34
C SER A 7 15.05 1.62 -5.32
N VAL A 8 15.53 0.74 -6.21
CA VAL A 8 16.48 1.08 -7.26
C VAL A 8 15.90 2.14 -8.21
N ASN A 9 14.61 2.03 -8.57
CA ASN A 9 13.92 3.00 -9.45
C ASN A 9 13.82 4.40 -8.82
N VAL A 10 13.61 4.49 -7.51
CA VAL A 10 13.54 5.78 -6.79
C VAL A 10 14.92 6.47 -6.79
N ARG A 11 15.99 5.72 -6.55
CA ARG A 11 17.37 6.24 -6.64
C ARG A 11 17.76 6.62 -8.08
N ALA A 12 17.36 5.80 -9.06
CA ALA A 12 17.58 6.07 -10.47
C ALA A 12 16.90 7.38 -10.90
N MET A 13 15.67 7.64 -10.44
CA MET A 13 14.96 8.90 -10.71
C MET A 13 15.70 10.12 -10.14
N TYR A 14 16.22 10.04 -8.91
CA TYR A 14 16.98 11.13 -8.31
C TYR A 14 18.26 11.44 -9.10
N GLY A 15 19.01 10.41 -9.48
CA GLY A 15 20.20 10.56 -10.32
C GLY A 15 19.87 11.13 -11.70
N PHE A 16 18.86 10.59 -12.37
CA PHE A 16 18.37 11.09 -13.67
C PHE A 16 17.97 12.57 -13.60
N SER A 17 17.20 12.95 -12.58
CA SER A 17 16.70 14.32 -12.39
C SER A 17 17.83 15.32 -12.19
N PHE A 18 18.84 14.95 -11.38
CA PHE A 18 20.02 15.77 -11.16
C PHE A 18 20.81 15.99 -12.46
N ILE A 19 21.13 14.91 -13.18
CA ILE A 19 21.96 14.98 -14.40
C ILE A 19 21.21 15.73 -15.50
N LEU A 20 19.92 15.43 -15.74
CA LEU A 20 19.14 16.10 -16.77
C LEU A 20 19.04 17.61 -16.51
N GLN A 21 18.81 18.01 -15.26
CA GLN A 21 18.68 19.43 -14.94
C GLN A 21 20.02 20.18 -15.05
N MET A 22 21.12 19.53 -14.65
CA MET A 22 22.47 20.05 -14.86
C MET A 22 22.77 20.23 -16.36
N VAL A 23 22.40 19.25 -17.20
CA VAL A 23 22.56 19.32 -18.66
C VAL A 23 21.74 20.44 -19.27
N GLN A 24 20.48 20.60 -18.87
CA GLN A 24 19.65 21.73 -19.33
C GLN A 24 20.32 23.07 -18.99
N CYS A 25 20.88 23.22 -17.80
CA CYS A 25 21.61 24.43 -17.41
C CYS A 25 22.92 24.67 -18.18
N LEU A 26 23.57 23.63 -18.71
CA LEU A 26 24.84 23.79 -19.44
C LEU A 26 24.65 23.88 -20.96
N ALA A 27 23.70 23.13 -21.50
CA ALA A 27 23.48 22.99 -22.93
C ALA A 27 22.36 23.89 -23.47
N GLN A 28 21.43 24.36 -22.62
CA GLN A 28 20.18 25.02 -23.02
C GLN A 28 19.83 26.24 -22.16
N SER A 29 20.82 26.82 -21.47
CA SER A 29 20.61 28.00 -20.64
C SER A 29 20.96 29.29 -21.38
N GLN A 30 21.02 30.39 -20.63
CA GLN A 30 21.52 31.71 -21.06
C GLN A 30 22.83 31.63 -21.86
N TYR A 31 23.64 30.59 -21.66
CA TYR A 31 24.87 30.39 -22.42
C TYR A 31 24.63 30.13 -23.91
N LEU A 32 23.63 29.32 -24.22
CA LEU A 32 23.24 29.05 -25.60
C LEU A 32 22.52 30.27 -26.19
N ASP A 33 21.71 30.97 -25.40
CA ASP A 33 21.01 32.19 -25.85
C ASP A 33 22.01 33.28 -26.29
N GLU A 34 23.05 33.53 -25.49
CA GLU A 34 24.09 34.53 -25.82
C GLU A 34 24.93 34.09 -27.03
N TYR A 35 25.24 32.80 -27.15
CA TYR A 35 25.89 32.24 -28.34
C TYR A 35 25.04 32.45 -29.61
N ILE A 36 23.74 32.13 -29.55
CA ILE A 36 22.80 32.33 -30.66
C ILE A 36 22.67 33.82 -31.00
N PHE A 37 22.57 34.68 -29.99
CA PHE A 37 22.49 36.12 -30.16
C PHE A 37 23.69 36.63 -30.96
N LYS A 38 24.91 36.22 -30.57
CA LYS A 38 26.16 36.67 -31.20
C LYS A 38 26.37 36.09 -32.61
N VAL A 39 25.96 34.84 -32.84
CA VAL A 39 25.92 34.24 -34.19
C VAL A 39 24.96 35.00 -35.10
N ALA A 40 23.78 35.38 -34.59
CA ALA A 40 22.79 36.14 -35.35
C ALA A 40 23.23 37.59 -35.61
N GLU A 41 23.86 38.24 -34.63
CA GLU A 41 24.46 39.59 -34.76
C GLU A 41 25.51 39.62 -35.87
N GLY A 42 26.32 38.55 -36.01
CA GLY A 42 27.29 38.38 -37.08
C GLY A 42 26.69 38.26 -38.49
N ILE A 43 25.38 37.95 -38.61
CA ILE A 43 24.65 37.87 -39.88
C ILE A 43 23.86 39.17 -40.12
N SER A 44 23.20 39.70 -39.09
CA SER A 44 22.47 40.96 -39.13
C SER A 44 22.45 41.64 -37.76
N PRO A 45 23.03 42.85 -37.62
CA PRO A 45 23.25 43.51 -36.33
C PRO A 45 21.97 43.93 -35.58
N HIS A 46 20.80 43.90 -36.24
CA HIS A 46 19.52 44.30 -35.63
C HIS A 46 18.58 43.13 -35.32
N HIS A 47 18.96 41.88 -35.60
CA HIS A 47 18.05 40.73 -35.51
C HIS A 47 18.40 39.69 -34.42
N GLY A 48 19.46 39.89 -33.62
CA GLY A 48 19.91 38.92 -32.61
C GLY A 48 18.81 38.50 -31.62
N ASN A 49 18.16 39.46 -30.98
CA ASN A 49 17.06 39.19 -30.02
C ASN A 49 15.85 38.52 -30.68
N LEU A 50 15.54 38.90 -31.93
CA LEU A 50 14.43 38.30 -32.67
C LEU A 50 14.72 36.82 -32.95
N VAL A 51 15.96 36.48 -33.30
CA VAL A 51 16.36 35.09 -33.58
C VAL A 51 16.31 34.23 -32.31
N VAL A 52 16.84 34.72 -31.18
CA VAL A 52 16.74 34.03 -29.88
C VAL A 52 15.27 33.81 -29.50
N GLY A 53 14.45 34.85 -29.57
CA GLY A 53 13.02 34.76 -29.27
C GLY A 53 12.25 33.81 -30.21
N THR A 54 12.64 33.75 -31.48
CA THR A 54 12.06 32.82 -32.46
C THR A 54 12.43 31.37 -32.13
N LEU A 55 13.69 31.11 -31.78
CA LEU A 55 14.16 29.78 -31.39
C LEU A 55 13.51 29.29 -30.09
N GLU A 56 13.39 30.15 -29.09
CA GLU A 56 12.64 29.90 -27.86
C GLU A 56 11.17 29.58 -28.14
N SER A 57 10.55 30.31 -29.08
CA SER A 57 9.17 30.05 -29.51
C SER A 57 9.04 28.71 -30.23
N ILE A 58 9.99 28.38 -31.12
CA ILE A 58 10.04 27.08 -31.80
C ILE A 58 10.20 25.96 -30.77
N ALA A 59 11.07 26.11 -29.78
CA ALA A 59 11.25 25.14 -28.70
C ALA A 59 9.96 24.94 -27.90
N GLY A 60 9.29 26.03 -27.51
CA GLY A 60 8.01 26.00 -26.79
C GLY A 60 6.87 25.33 -27.58
N VAL A 61 6.70 25.70 -28.85
CA VAL A 61 5.70 25.09 -29.75
C VAL A 61 6.03 23.62 -30.00
N THR A 62 7.30 23.29 -30.26
CA THR A 62 7.76 21.90 -30.42
C THR A 62 7.34 21.06 -29.22
N LYS A 63 7.67 21.53 -28.00
CA LYS A 63 7.34 20.85 -26.75
C LYS A 63 5.84 20.57 -26.66
N LEU A 64 5.00 21.58 -26.93
CA LEU A 64 3.54 21.44 -26.90
C LEU A 64 3.03 20.38 -27.88
N LEU A 65 3.54 20.40 -29.11
CA LEU A 65 3.11 19.48 -30.17
C LEU A 65 3.49 18.03 -29.86
N VAL A 66 4.65 17.79 -29.24
CA VAL A 66 5.15 16.44 -28.99
C VAL A 66 4.76 15.88 -27.63
N ALA A 67 4.43 16.71 -26.64
CA ALA A 67 4.13 16.26 -25.28
C ALA A 67 2.99 15.22 -25.22
N PHE A 68 1.83 15.51 -25.82
CA PHE A 68 0.71 14.56 -25.79
C PHE A 68 0.97 13.25 -26.57
N PRO A 69 1.52 13.28 -27.80
CA PRO A 69 1.96 12.07 -28.50
C PRO A 69 2.97 11.24 -27.69
N ILE A 70 3.96 11.88 -27.07
CA ILE A 70 4.97 11.21 -26.23
C ILE A 70 4.30 10.55 -25.02
N GLY A 71 3.39 11.26 -24.33
CA GLY A 71 2.62 10.70 -23.22
C GLY A 71 1.83 9.46 -23.64
N CYS A 72 1.18 9.49 -24.81
CA CYS A 72 0.50 8.33 -25.39
C CYS A 72 1.46 7.17 -25.71
N VAL A 73 2.65 7.44 -26.23
CA VAL A 73 3.68 6.41 -26.52
C VAL A 73 4.18 5.76 -25.24
N VAL A 74 4.41 6.55 -24.18
CA VAL A 74 4.83 6.05 -22.85
C VAL A 74 3.72 5.20 -22.20
N ASP A 75 2.45 5.55 -22.43
CA ASP A 75 1.29 4.83 -21.89
C ASP A 75 0.86 3.61 -22.72
N TRP A 76 1.37 3.44 -23.95
CA TRP A 76 0.90 2.39 -24.86
C TRP A 76 1.08 0.97 -24.31
N ARG A 77 2.14 0.72 -23.52
CA ARG A 77 2.38 -0.58 -22.85
C ARG A 77 3.08 -0.43 -21.49
N PRO A 78 2.34 -0.21 -20.39
CA PRO A 78 2.89 0.06 -19.06
C PRO A 78 3.92 -0.98 -18.56
N ALA A 79 3.62 -2.27 -18.74
CA ALA A 79 4.48 -3.39 -18.36
C ALA A 79 5.83 -3.46 -19.12
N SER A 80 6.02 -2.63 -20.15
CA SER A 80 7.23 -2.59 -20.96
C SER A 80 7.87 -1.21 -21.08
N ARG A 81 7.46 -0.24 -20.25
CA ARG A 81 7.98 1.15 -20.30
C ARG A 81 9.51 1.22 -20.29
N THR A 82 10.20 0.35 -19.54
CA THR A 82 11.67 0.31 -19.51
C THR A 82 12.32 -0.02 -20.87
N ARG A 83 11.61 -0.68 -21.79
CA ARG A 83 12.10 -0.91 -23.17
C ARG A 83 12.10 0.37 -24.01
N LEU A 84 11.31 1.39 -23.63
CA LEU A 84 11.32 2.70 -24.28
C LEU A 84 12.61 3.48 -24.00
N ALA A 85 13.47 3.05 -23.08
CA ALA A 85 14.82 3.60 -22.92
C ALA A 85 15.65 3.48 -24.22
N TRP A 86 15.41 2.45 -25.05
CA TRP A 86 16.01 2.33 -26.38
C TRP A 86 15.53 3.39 -27.36
N VAL A 87 14.26 3.80 -27.27
CA VAL A 87 13.72 4.91 -28.06
C VAL A 87 14.35 6.23 -27.60
N ALA A 88 14.49 6.44 -26.29
CA ALA A 88 15.19 7.60 -25.75
C ALA A 88 16.66 7.66 -26.24
N LEU A 89 17.36 6.52 -26.27
CA LEU A 89 18.71 6.41 -26.83
C LEU A 89 18.73 6.74 -28.34
N GLY A 90 17.75 6.22 -29.09
CA GLY A 90 17.59 6.50 -30.51
C GLY A 90 17.29 7.96 -30.84
N LEU A 91 16.65 8.70 -29.92
CA LEU A 91 16.41 10.14 -30.03
C LEU A 91 17.62 10.96 -29.56
N GLY A 92 18.27 10.54 -28.48
CA GLY A 92 19.35 11.29 -27.86
C GLY A 92 20.69 11.21 -28.59
N CYS A 93 21.06 10.06 -29.18
CA CYS A 93 22.29 9.94 -29.95
C CYS A 93 22.34 10.91 -31.16
N PRO A 94 21.29 10.99 -32.01
CA PRO A 94 21.22 12.02 -33.05
C PRO A 94 21.23 13.44 -32.49
N THR A 95 20.57 13.68 -31.35
CA THR A 95 20.56 15.00 -30.69
C THR A 95 21.97 15.47 -30.32
N VAL A 96 22.81 14.57 -29.79
CA VAL A 96 24.23 14.88 -29.49
C VAL A 96 24.99 15.22 -30.77
N VAL A 97 24.84 14.43 -31.83
CA VAL A 97 25.51 14.66 -33.12
C VAL A 97 25.07 15.99 -33.75
N ILE A 98 23.76 16.24 -33.78
CA ILE A 98 23.19 17.49 -34.29
C ILE A 98 23.69 18.67 -33.46
N GLY A 99 23.74 18.55 -32.13
CA GLY A 99 24.25 19.60 -31.25
C GLY A 99 25.71 19.94 -31.50
N VAL A 100 26.56 18.90 -31.62
CA VAL A 100 27.98 19.07 -31.98
C VAL A 100 28.13 19.78 -33.32
N LEU A 101 27.43 19.32 -34.36
CA LEU A 101 27.49 19.91 -35.70
C LEU A 101 26.93 21.35 -35.72
N ALA A 102 25.86 21.63 -34.97
CA ALA A 102 25.24 22.95 -34.91
C ALA A 102 26.15 23.97 -34.22
N ILE A 103 26.75 23.62 -33.08
CA ILE A 103 27.68 24.50 -32.34
C ILE A 103 28.98 24.73 -33.12
N LEU A 104 29.52 23.70 -33.78
CA LEU A 104 30.74 23.85 -34.56
C LEU A 104 30.51 24.69 -35.82
N SER A 105 29.38 24.49 -36.51
CA SER A 105 29.06 25.20 -37.75
C SER A 105 28.59 26.64 -37.54
N GLY A 106 28.00 26.97 -36.38
CA GLY A 106 27.44 28.29 -36.10
C GLY A 106 26.32 28.70 -37.06
N ARG A 107 25.61 27.74 -37.67
CA ARG A 107 24.52 28.03 -38.62
C ARG A 107 23.17 28.04 -37.92
N LEU A 108 22.43 29.15 -38.04
CA LEU A 108 21.14 29.35 -37.37
C LEU A 108 20.12 28.22 -37.63
N TRP A 109 20.02 27.72 -38.87
CA TRP A 109 19.10 26.63 -39.19
C TRP A 109 19.49 25.30 -38.52
N MET A 110 20.79 25.04 -38.32
CA MET A 110 21.26 23.85 -37.59
C MET A 110 21.02 23.98 -36.10
N LEU A 111 21.19 25.18 -35.53
CA LEU A 111 20.84 25.49 -34.14
C LEU A 111 19.32 25.33 -33.91
N THR A 112 18.50 25.63 -34.92
CA THR A 112 17.05 25.38 -34.88
C THR A 112 16.73 23.89 -34.82
N ILE A 113 17.35 23.09 -35.70
CA ILE A 113 17.16 21.63 -35.71
C ILE A 113 17.65 21.01 -34.39
N MET A 114 18.79 21.49 -33.88
CA MET A 114 19.32 21.09 -32.57
C MET A 114 18.32 21.36 -31.45
N GLN A 115 17.72 22.55 -31.41
CA GLN A 115 16.72 22.91 -30.41
C GLN A 115 15.51 21.96 -30.45
N VAL A 116 14.97 21.73 -31.65
CA VAL A 116 13.84 20.81 -31.84
C VAL A 116 14.22 19.39 -31.38
N ALA A 117 15.38 18.88 -31.78
CA ALA A 117 15.84 17.55 -31.38
C ALA A 117 16.03 17.41 -29.86
N PHE A 118 16.64 18.42 -29.22
CA PHE A 118 16.83 18.44 -27.78
C PHE A 118 15.51 18.43 -27.03
N VAL A 119 14.55 19.28 -27.43
CA VAL A 119 13.24 19.37 -26.79
C VAL A 119 12.49 18.04 -26.88
N ILE A 120 12.49 17.39 -28.05
CA ILE A 120 11.86 16.09 -28.25
C ILE A 120 12.49 15.03 -27.33
N PHE A 121 13.83 14.96 -27.30
CA PHE A 121 14.53 14.01 -26.44
C PHE A 121 14.27 14.26 -24.96
N ALA A 122 14.43 15.50 -24.49
CA ALA A 122 14.30 15.86 -23.08
C ALA A 122 12.86 15.64 -22.58
N GLU A 123 11.86 15.94 -23.41
CA GLU A 123 10.46 15.70 -23.07
C GLU A 123 10.16 14.19 -23.00
N PHE A 124 10.66 13.40 -23.95
CA PHE A 124 10.50 11.95 -23.94
C PHE A 124 11.15 11.31 -22.72
N ALA A 125 12.41 11.66 -22.43
CA ALA A 125 13.15 11.14 -21.29
C ALA A 125 12.48 11.49 -19.96
N SER A 126 12.01 12.74 -19.81
CA SER A 126 11.34 13.20 -18.59
C SER A 126 10.00 12.50 -18.36
N CYS A 127 9.17 12.38 -19.40
CA CYS A 127 7.89 11.69 -19.32
C CYS A 127 8.08 10.19 -18.99
N LEU A 128 9.05 9.55 -19.63
CA LEU A 128 9.36 8.14 -19.39
C LEU A 128 9.83 7.88 -17.95
N ALA A 129 10.83 8.65 -17.49
CA ALA A 129 11.37 8.51 -16.14
C ALA A 129 10.30 8.79 -15.08
N MET A 130 9.44 9.79 -15.29
CA MET A 130 8.38 10.13 -14.34
C MET A 130 7.29 9.07 -14.25
N ALA A 131 6.90 8.46 -15.38
CA ALA A 131 5.95 7.36 -15.39
C ALA A 131 6.49 6.15 -14.60
N ILE A 132 7.74 5.72 -14.88
CA ILE A 132 8.38 4.59 -14.18
C ILE A 132 8.55 4.87 -12.68
N PHE A 133 8.98 6.09 -12.32
CA PHE A 133 9.12 6.50 -10.94
C PHE A 133 7.78 6.43 -10.18
N THR A 134 6.72 6.97 -10.76
CA THR A 134 5.40 7.01 -10.11
C THR A 134 4.82 5.60 -9.97
N ASP A 135 5.04 4.71 -10.94
CA ASP A 135 4.69 3.28 -10.84
C ASP A 135 5.39 2.60 -9.67
N SER A 136 6.67 2.90 -9.50
CA SER A 136 7.50 2.35 -8.41
C SER A 136 7.10 2.84 -7.01
N LEU A 137 6.23 3.84 -6.92
CA LEU A 137 5.71 4.39 -5.67
C LEU A 137 4.30 3.88 -5.33
N ALA A 138 3.64 3.13 -6.22
CA ALA A 138 2.24 2.73 -6.07
C ALA A 138 1.96 1.83 -4.83
N SER A 139 2.93 1.08 -4.36
CA SER A 139 2.81 0.25 -3.14
C SER A 139 3.15 0.98 -1.84
N ARG A 140 3.61 2.24 -1.91
CA ARG A 140 4.10 3.01 -0.75
C ARG A 140 3.01 3.86 -0.11
N SER A 141 3.18 4.15 1.18
CA SER A 141 2.29 5.06 1.93
C SER A 141 2.33 6.49 1.37
N LEU A 142 1.24 7.24 1.54
CA LEU A 142 1.09 8.62 1.02
C LEU A 142 2.21 9.56 1.49
N ASP A 143 2.70 9.38 2.72
CA ASP A 143 3.80 10.18 3.27
C ASP A 143 5.14 9.87 2.58
N GLN A 144 5.39 8.59 2.28
CA GLN A 144 6.58 8.17 1.54
C GLN A 144 6.54 8.64 0.08
N ARG A 145 5.37 8.64 -0.56
CA ARG A 145 5.20 9.18 -1.92
C ARG A 145 5.46 10.68 -1.96
N THR A 146 4.92 11.41 -1.00
CA THR A 146 5.08 12.87 -0.87
C THR A 146 6.54 13.25 -0.67
N ALA A 147 7.24 12.54 0.22
CA ALA A 147 8.67 12.72 0.41
C ALA A 147 9.48 12.41 -0.86
N ALA A 148 9.09 11.39 -1.63
CA ALA A 148 9.78 11.01 -2.86
C ALA A 148 9.63 12.10 -3.96
N PHE A 149 8.44 12.64 -4.17
CA PHE A 149 8.24 13.76 -5.12
C PHE A 149 8.97 15.03 -4.69
N ALA A 150 8.96 15.36 -3.39
CA ALA A 150 9.73 16.48 -2.87
C ALA A 150 11.24 16.28 -3.13
N ASN A 151 11.75 15.06 -2.94
CA ASN A 151 13.15 14.73 -3.21
C ASN A 151 13.51 14.84 -4.70
N VAL A 152 12.64 14.41 -5.63
CA VAL A 152 12.87 14.63 -7.07
C VAL A 152 13.16 16.11 -7.35
N GLN A 153 12.34 17.00 -6.78
CA GLN A 153 12.53 18.44 -6.94
C GLN A 153 13.81 18.97 -6.28
N VAL A 154 14.19 18.42 -5.12
CA VAL A 154 15.48 18.72 -4.47
C VAL A 154 16.63 18.36 -5.40
N PHE A 155 16.63 17.18 -6.01
CA PHE A 155 17.69 16.75 -6.92
C PHE A 155 17.73 17.56 -8.21
N GLN A 156 16.58 17.97 -8.76
CA GLN A 156 16.55 18.92 -9.89
C GLN A 156 17.21 20.24 -9.51
N ASN A 157 16.83 20.83 -8.37
CA ASN A 157 17.41 22.09 -7.89
C ASN A 157 18.92 21.98 -7.63
N LEU A 158 19.39 20.86 -7.07
CA LEU A 158 20.82 20.58 -6.90
C LEU A 158 21.53 20.49 -8.26
N GLY A 159 20.89 19.89 -9.26
CA GLY A 159 21.38 19.85 -10.65
C GLY A 159 21.46 21.25 -11.28
N THR A 160 20.43 22.08 -11.08
CA THR A 160 20.44 23.50 -11.50
C THR A 160 21.57 24.25 -10.83
N ALA A 161 21.74 24.14 -9.51
CA ALA A 161 22.81 24.80 -8.77
C ALA A 161 24.19 24.37 -9.28
N ALA A 162 24.39 23.07 -9.51
CA ALA A 162 25.63 22.54 -10.06
C ALA A 162 25.91 23.10 -11.45
N GLY A 163 24.92 23.08 -12.36
CA GLY A 163 25.04 23.62 -13.71
C GLY A 163 25.34 25.13 -13.71
N SER A 164 24.59 25.92 -12.94
CA SER A 164 24.80 27.37 -12.79
C SER A 164 26.14 27.71 -12.14
N ALA A 165 26.61 26.93 -11.16
CA ALA A 165 27.92 27.11 -10.55
C ALA A 165 29.05 26.78 -11.54
N THR A 166 28.93 25.69 -12.29
CA THR A 166 29.86 25.35 -13.37
C THR A 166 29.91 26.46 -14.43
N TYR A 167 28.76 27.02 -14.79
CA TYR A 167 28.69 28.18 -15.68
C TYR A 167 29.41 29.41 -15.12
N ALA A 168 29.11 29.80 -13.87
CA ALA A 168 29.76 30.94 -13.23
C ALA A 168 31.29 30.76 -13.15
N LEU A 169 31.77 29.56 -12.82
CA LEU A 169 33.21 29.24 -12.80
C LEU A 169 33.83 29.31 -14.20
N THR A 170 33.10 28.88 -15.23
CA THR A 170 33.55 28.96 -16.63
C THR A 170 33.69 30.42 -17.06
N LEU A 171 32.72 31.28 -16.75
CA LEU A 171 32.81 32.72 -17.01
C LEU A 171 33.99 33.39 -16.29
N LEU A 172 34.22 33.05 -15.03
CA LEU A 172 35.36 33.58 -14.26
C LEU A 172 36.71 33.13 -14.80
N SER A 173 36.76 32.00 -15.53
CA SER A 173 37.98 31.50 -16.16
C SER A 173 38.30 32.17 -17.50
N PHE A 174 37.30 32.81 -18.14
CA PHE A 174 37.51 33.58 -19.37
C PHE A 174 38.08 34.95 -19.02
N GLN A 175 39.37 35.13 -19.31
CA GLN A 175 40.08 36.41 -19.11
C GLN A 175 39.51 37.55 -19.99
N ALA A 176 38.62 37.26 -20.94
CA ALA A 176 37.87 38.23 -21.74
C ALA A 176 36.42 37.72 -22.00
N PRO A 177 35.39 38.27 -21.32
CA PRO A 177 34.01 37.76 -21.36
C PRO A 177 33.20 38.11 -22.63
N GLU A 178 33.85 38.53 -23.72
CA GLU A 178 33.16 39.04 -24.93
C GLU A 178 33.27 38.14 -26.17
N ASP A 179 34.14 37.12 -26.20
CA ASP A 179 34.25 36.19 -27.34
C ASP A 179 33.30 34.98 -27.21
N TRP A 180 32.02 35.28 -27.34
CA TRP A 180 30.93 34.31 -27.28
C TRP A 180 30.88 33.35 -28.48
N THR A 181 31.64 33.58 -29.54
CA THR A 181 31.72 32.65 -30.69
C THR A 181 33.02 31.83 -30.74
N GLY A 182 33.94 32.13 -29.82
CA GLY A 182 35.26 31.53 -29.73
C GLY A 182 35.29 30.07 -29.29
N PHE A 183 36.50 29.51 -29.32
CA PHE A 183 36.78 28.12 -28.95
C PHE A 183 36.28 27.78 -27.54
N GLN A 184 36.59 28.67 -26.60
CA GLN A 184 36.22 28.57 -25.19
C GLN A 184 34.70 28.42 -24.98
N THR A 185 33.90 29.23 -25.68
CA THR A 185 32.44 29.17 -25.59
C THR A 185 31.87 27.89 -26.19
N LYS A 186 32.35 27.52 -27.37
CA LYS A 186 31.99 26.28 -28.05
C LYS A 186 32.36 25.04 -27.22
N SER A 187 33.55 25.00 -26.61
CA SER A 187 33.98 23.88 -25.78
C SER A 187 33.08 23.66 -24.57
N ALA A 188 32.64 24.72 -23.91
CA ALA A 188 31.73 24.62 -22.77
C ALA A 188 30.31 24.17 -23.20
N LEU A 189 29.78 24.66 -24.32
CA LEU A 189 28.51 24.17 -24.88
C LEU A 189 28.60 22.68 -25.28
N LEU A 190 29.70 22.29 -25.93
CA LEU A 190 29.94 20.90 -26.32
C LEU A 190 30.06 19.96 -25.11
N ALA A 191 30.67 20.42 -24.01
CA ALA A 191 30.71 19.66 -22.75
C ALA A 191 29.29 19.44 -22.20
N GLY A 192 28.41 20.45 -22.29
CA GLY A 192 26.99 20.32 -21.94
C GLY A 192 26.28 19.23 -22.77
N PHE A 193 26.48 19.21 -24.09
CA PHE A 193 25.91 18.18 -24.96
C PHE A 193 26.52 16.78 -24.75
N ALA A 194 27.80 16.68 -24.40
CA ALA A 194 28.41 15.40 -24.05
C ALA A 194 27.76 14.76 -22.80
N LEU A 195 27.29 15.58 -21.86
CA LEU A 195 26.56 15.13 -20.68
C LEU A 195 25.14 14.58 -20.99
N LEU A 196 24.63 14.68 -22.22
CA LEU A 196 23.43 13.94 -22.62
C LEU A 196 23.65 12.43 -22.64
N VAL A 197 24.89 11.96 -22.85
CA VAL A 197 25.24 10.54 -22.83
C VAL A 197 24.92 9.90 -21.47
N PRO A 198 25.39 10.43 -20.33
CA PRO A 198 25.01 9.90 -19.03
C PRO A 198 23.51 10.05 -18.73
N VAL A 199 22.80 11.06 -19.26
CA VAL A 199 21.33 11.13 -19.17
C VAL A 199 20.69 9.92 -19.84
N MET A 200 21.08 9.61 -21.08
CA MET A 200 20.57 8.44 -21.80
C MET A 200 20.89 7.13 -21.08
N LEU A 201 22.12 6.98 -20.57
CA LEU A 201 22.53 5.78 -19.84
C LEU A 201 21.77 5.62 -18.51
N SER A 202 21.45 6.72 -17.83
CA SER A 202 20.69 6.66 -16.57
C SER A 202 19.26 6.14 -16.74
N LEU A 203 18.67 6.22 -17.94
CA LEU A 203 17.37 5.60 -18.24
C LEU A 203 17.44 4.06 -18.24
N PHE A 204 18.62 3.46 -18.44
CA PHE A 204 18.83 2.01 -18.32
C PHE A 204 19.07 1.55 -16.88
N ALA A 205 19.31 2.48 -15.94
CA ALA A 205 19.44 2.16 -14.52
C ALA A 205 18.09 1.84 -13.85
N PHE A 206 16.97 2.04 -14.56
CA PHE A 206 15.64 1.59 -14.15
C PHE A 206 15.48 0.09 -14.48
N PRO A 207 15.56 -0.84 -13.50
CA PRO A 207 15.36 -2.28 -13.73
C PRO A 207 14.05 -2.59 -14.47
N GLN A 208 14.13 -3.58 -15.36
CA GLN A 208 12.98 -4.08 -16.13
C GLN A 208 11.90 -4.59 -15.17
N ALA A 209 10.65 -4.15 -15.37
CA ALA A 209 9.48 -4.55 -14.59
C ALA A 209 9.11 -6.05 -14.70
N GLN A 210 10.04 -6.92 -15.08
CA GLN A 210 9.80 -8.34 -15.38
C GLN A 210 9.78 -9.25 -14.14
N LYS A 211 9.91 -8.71 -12.93
CA LYS A 211 9.71 -9.45 -11.66
C LYS A 211 8.65 -8.87 -10.72
N GLU A 212 8.14 -7.67 -10.99
CA GLU A 212 7.04 -7.04 -10.22
C GLU A 212 5.70 -7.09 -10.98
N SER A 213 5.65 -7.61 -12.21
CA SER A 213 4.46 -7.60 -13.07
C SER A 213 3.87 -8.96 -13.45
N LYS A 214 4.41 -10.08 -12.95
CA LYS A 214 3.76 -11.39 -13.12
C LYS A 214 2.76 -11.74 -12.01
N ASP A 215 2.73 -10.95 -10.95
CA ASP A 215 1.78 -11.03 -9.82
C ASP A 215 0.73 -9.92 -9.87
N LEU A 216 0.51 -9.31 -11.05
CA LEU A 216 -0.54 -8.32 -11.25
C LEU A 216 -1.67 -9.00 -12.05
N PRO A 217 -2.89 -9.09 -11.49
CA PRO A 217 -4.06 -9.43 -12.29
C PRO A 217 -4.20 -8.43 -13.44
N ALA A 218 -4.77 -8.90 -14.54
CA ALA A 218 -5.08 -8.12 -15.73
C ALA A 218 -5.77 -6.78 -15.35
N GLU A 219 -5.35 -5.70 -16.03
CA GLU A 219 -5.79 -4.30 -15.94
C GLU A 219 -6.86 -4.00 -14.87
N GLN A 220 -6.40 -3.36 -13.77
CA GLN A 220 -7.24 -2.80 -12.71
C GLN A 220 -8.42 -1.97 -13.29
N PRO A 221 -9.68 -2.37 -13.04
CA PRO A 221 -10.88 -1.61 -13.40
C PRO A 221 -11.07 -0.37 -12.52
N GLU A 222 -10.50 -0.48 -11.31
CA GLU A 222 -10.43 0.42 -10.17
C GLU A 222 -10.04 1.86 -10.51
N ILE A 223 -9.20 1.99 -11.53
CA ILE A 223 -8.59 3.23 -11.96
C ILE A 223 -9.57 4.09 -12.79
N GLN A 224 -10.55 3.46 -13.47
CA GLN A 224 -11.62 4.19 -14.14
C GLN A 224 -12.74 4.58 -13.16
N THR A 225 -12.78 4.01 -11.95
CA THR A 225 -13.85 4.27 -10.99
C THR A 225 -13.59 5.44 -10.05
N GLU A 226 -12.34 5.83 -9.78
CA GLU A 226 -12.05 7.12 -9.10
C GLU A 226 -12.50 8.35 -9.91
N ILE A 227 -12.57 8.24 -11.24
CA ILE A 227 -13.17 9.27 -12.12
C ILE A 227 -14.71 9.20 -12.09
N LYS A 228 -15.31 8.14 -11.51
CA LYS A 228 -16.77 7.97 -11.40
C LYS A 228 -17.32 8.23 -9.99
N THR A 229 -16.49 8.26 -8.94
CA THR A 229 -16.86 8.50 -7.51
C THR A 229 -17.14 9.97 -7.14
N GLY A 230 -17.47 10.84 -8.10
CA GLY A 230 -17.78 12.26 -7.83
C GLY A 230 -16.59 13.13 -7.44
N ARG A 231 -15.35 12.59 -7.41
CA ARG A 231 -14.08 13.33 -7.20
C ARG A 231 -13.21 13.44 -8.45
N ALA A 232 -13.76 13.07 -9.61
CA ALA A 232 -13.15 13.24 -10.93
C ALA A 232 -12.55 14.64 -11.17
N TRP A 233 -13.10 15.66 -10.52
CA TRP A 233 -12.69 17.05 -10.63
C TRP A 233 -11.34 17.36 -9.97
N VAL A 234 -10.86 16.53 -9.02
CA VAL A 234 -9.66 16.83 -8.22
C VAL A 234 -8.40 17.00 -9.09
N PRO A 235 -8.06 16.07 -10.01
CA PRO A 235 -6.97 16.27 -10.95
C PRO A 235 -7.08 17.56 -11.77
N TYR A 236 -8.28 17.90 -12.23
CA TYR A 236 -8.51 19.11 -13.04
C TYR A 236 -8.38 20.39 -12.23
N VAL A 237 -8.84 20.40 -10.98
CA VAL A 237 -8.69 21.56 -10.09
C VAL A 237 -7.24 21.78 -9.71
N VAL A 238 -6.51 20.71 -9.39
CA VAL A 238 -5.07 20.80 -9.11
C VAL A 238 -4.32 21.28 -10.35
N LEU A 239 -4.61 20.73 -11.54
CA LEU A 239 -3.98 21.15 -12.80
C LEU A 239 -4.30 22.62 -13.15
N LEU A 240 -5.54 23.07 -12.94
CA LEU A 240 -5.94 24.46 -13.16
C LEU A 240 -5.24 25.43 -12.20
N ALA A 241 -5.12 25.06 -10.92
CA ALA A 241 -4.37 25.86 -9.94
C ALA A 241 -2.88 25.96 -10.33
N LEU A 242 -2.28 24.85 -10.77
CA LEU A 242 -0.90 24.82 -11.27
C LEU A 242 -0.72 25.67 -12.53
N LEU A 243 -1.71 25.70 -13.43
CA LEU A 243 -1.70 26.53 -14.64
C LEU A 243 -1.67 28.02 -14.29
N ILE A 244 -2.51 28.44 -13.36
CA ILE A 244 -2.58 29.83 -12.90
C ILE A 244 -1.29 30.21 -12.17
N LEU A 245 -0.72 29.31 -11.37
CA LEU A 245 0.59 29.52 -10.75
C LEU A 245 1.71 29.65 -11.79
N ALA A 246 1.68 28.88 -12.87
CA ALA A 246 2.64 28.99 -13.96
C ALA A 246 2.53 30.35 -14.69
N LEU A 247 1.31 30.83 -14.95
CA LEU A 247 1.06 32.19 -15.47
C LEU A 247 1.62 33.24 -14.52
N ALA A 248 1.29 33.16 -13.23
CA ALA A 248 1.81 34.08 -12.21
C ALA A 248 3.34 34.06 -12.14
N ALA A 249 3.96 32.90 -12.30
CA ALA A 249 5.41 32.79 -12.35
C ALA A 249 6.01 33.39 -13.64
N GLY A 250 5.34 33.24 -14.77
CA GLY A 250 5.76 33.81 -16.06
C GLY A 250 5.77 35.33 -16.04
N MET A 251 4.85 35.93 -15.28
CA MET A 251 4.80 37.38 -15.12
C MET A 251 6.06 37.97 -14.46
N VAL A 252 6.83 37.17 -13.73
CA VAL A 252 7.86 37.70 -12.83
C VAL A 252 9.24 37.09 -13.05
N PHE A 253 9.32 35.79 -13.29
CA PHE A 253 10.58 35.04 -13.20
C PHE A 253 11.64 35.54 -14.18
N LYS A 254 11.29 35.74 -15.46
CA LYS A 254 12.23 36.21 -16.49
C LYS A 254 12.74 37.64 -16.23
N PHE A 255 12.01 38.44 -15.45
CA PHE A 255 12.31 39.84 -15.22
C PHE A 255 13.04 40.13 -13.91
N PHE A 256 13.19 39.15 -13.02
CA PHE A 256 13.92 39.33 -11.76
C PHE A 256 15.39 39.71 -11.95
N PRO A 257 16.17 39.06 -12.85
CA PRO A 257 17.53 39.50 -13.16
C PRO A 257 17.58 40.98 -13.57
N LEU A 258 16.66 41.40 -14.45
CA LEU A 258 16.57 42.77 -14.94
C LEU A 258 16.17 43.75 -13.83
N PHE A 259 15.25 43.36 -12.95
CA PHE A 259 14.88 44.16 -11.79
C PHE A 259 16.09 44.49 -10.91
N PHE A 260 16.92 43.49 -10.59
CA PHE A 260 18.11 43.70 -9.76
C PHE A 260 19.22 44.49 -10.47
N ILE A 261 19.36 44.33 -11.78
CA ILE A 261 20.31 45.12 -12.58
C ILE A 261 19.84 46.58 -12.65
N ASN A 262 18.58 46.81 -13.03
CA ASN A 262 18.08 48.15 -13.34
C ASN A 262 17.80 48.99 -12.08
N ILE A 263 17.33 48.37 -10.99
CA ILE A 263 16.97 49.07 -9.75
C ILE A 263 18.13 49.12 -8.76
N TYR A 264 18.91 48.04 -8.63
CA TYR A 264 19.96 47.93 -7.62
C TYR A 264 21.39 47.99 -8.21
N GLY A 265 21.54 48.10 -9.53
CA GLY A 265 22.85 48.21 -10.18
C GLY A 265 23.71 46.96 -10.07
N MET A 266 23.11 45.78 -9.85
CA MET A 266 23.88 44.54 -9.72
C MET A 266 24.57 44.18 -11.05
N SER A 267 25.81 43.68 -10.96
CA SER A 267 26.52 43.19 -12.14
C SER A 267 25.99 41.82 -12.60
N VAL A 268 26.21 41.48 -13.87
CA VAL A 268 25.83 40.16 -14.43
C VAL A 268 26.45 39.02 -13.63
N VAL A 269 27.70 39.17 -13.17
CA VAL A 269 28.37 38.19 -12.33
C VAL A 269 27.65 38.00 -10.98
N GLN A 270 27.21 39.10 -10.35
CA GLN A 270 26.45 39.03 -9.10
C GLN A 270 25.09 38.34 -9.28
N ILE A 271 24.42 38.58 -10.41
CA ILE A 271 23.18 37.89 -10.77
C ILE A 271 23.42 36.38 -10.95
N SER A 272 24.48 35.98 -11.65
CA SER A 272 24.84 34.57 -11.82
C SER A 272 25.11 33.87 -10.48
N VAL A 273 25.72 34.56 -9.52
CA VAL A 273 25.92 34.04 -8.15
C VAL A 273 24.58 33.87 -7.43
N VAL A 274 23.67 34.86 -7.51
CA VAL A 274 22.32 34.73 -6.95
C VAL A 274 21.58 33.54 -7.56
N GLN A 275 21.67 33.34 -8.87
CA GLN A 275 21.05 32.21 -9.57
C GLN A 275 21.71 30.85 -9.27
N ALA A 276 22.96 30.82 -8.79
CA ALA A 276 23.59 29.60 -8.30
C ALA A 276 23.16 29.25 -6.86
N ILE A 277 22.90 30.27 -6.03
CA ILE A 277 22.47 30.10 -4.62
C ILE A 277 20.98 29.79 -4.54
N GLU A 278 20.15 30.43 -5.36
CA GLU A 278 18.69 30.33 -5.29
C GLU A 278 18.18 28.87 -5.35
N PRO A 279 18.68 27.97 -6.22
CA PRO A 279 18.24 26.58 -6.24
C PRO A 279 18.63 25.80 -4.96
N LEU A 280 19.74 26.13 -4.31
CA LEU A 280 20.11 25.52 -3.02
C LEU A 280 19.12 25.88 -1.92
N VAL A 281 18.67 27.15 -1.89
CA VAL A 281 17.64 27.61 -0.94
C VAL A 281 16.31 26.92 -1.24
N LYS A 282 15.91 26.83 -2.52
CA LYS A 282 14.72 26.09 -2.96
C LYS A 282 14.77 24.62 -2.54
N ALA A 283 15.91 23.96 -2.71
CA ALA A 283 16.11 22.56 -2.31
C ALA A 283 15.93 22.37 -0.80
N CYS A 284 16.56 23.20 0.03
CA CYS A 284 16.43 23.15 1.49
C CYS A 284 14.97 23.34 1.93
N PHE A 285 14.31 24.39 1.42
CA PHE A 285 12.92 24.67 1.77
C PHE A 285 11.94 23.59 1.28
N THR A 286 12.11 23.09 0.05
CA THR A 286 11.25 22.03 -0.50
C THR A 286 11.37 20.75 0.32
N TYR A 287 12.58 20.41 0.78
CA TYR A 287 12.81 19.29 1.69
C TYR A 287 12.10 19.49 3.04
N LEU A 288 12.29 20.66 3.68
CA LEU A 288 11.65 20.98 4.96
C LEU A 288 10.11 20.90 4.87
N VAL A 289 9.53 21.50 3.84
CA VAL A 289 8.08 21.46 3.59
C VAL A 289 7.61 20.01 3.34
N GLY A 290 8.38 19.22 2.59
CA GLY A 290 8.10 17.79 2.36
C GLY A 290 8.10 16.96 3.64
N VAL A 291 8.95 17.28 4.62
CA VAL A 291 8.99 16.64 5.94
C VAL A 291 7.83 17.08 6.83
N CYS A 292 7.38 18.33 6.75
CA CYS A 292 6.27 18.85 7.55
C CYS A 292 4.87 18.54 6.98
N ALA A 293 4.77 18.28 5.67
CA ALA A 293 3.50 18.06 4.97
C ALA A 293 2.64 16.88 5.50
N PRO A 294 3.21 15.74 5.96
CA PRO A 294 2.45 14.67 6.61
C PRO A 294 1.71 15.13 7.87
N VAL A 295 2.34 16.00 8.67
CA VAL A 295 1.77 16.50 9.93
C VAL A 295 0.68 17.53 9.66
N VAL A 296 0.92 18.49 8.78
CA VAL A 296 -0.01 19.60 8.50
C VAL A 296 -1.13 19.19 7.53
N GLY A 297 -0.88 18.17 6.70
CA GLY A 297 -1.71 17.78 5.58
C GLY A 297 -1.28 18.48 4.29
N ARG A 298 -1.17 17.73 3.19
CA ARG A 298 -0.57 18.18 1.92
C ARG A 298 -1.29 19.38 1.31
N ALA A 299 -2.62 19.36 1.25
CA ALA A 299 -3.40 20.48 0.71
C ALA A 299 -3.27 21.76 1.56
N LYS A 300 -3.20 21.61 2.89
CA LYS A 300 -2.97 22.74 3.82
C LYS A 300 -1.57 23.31 3.68
N ALA A 301 -0.56 22.45 3.64
CA ALA A 301 0.84 22.86 3.41
C ALA A 301 1.00 23.59 2.06
N THR A 302 0.42 23.07 0.97
CA THR A 302 0.39 23.76 -0.33
C THR A 302 -0.23 25.15 -0.24
N SER A 303 -1.37 25.27 0.44
CA SER A 303 -2.08 26.55 0.59
C SER A 303 -1.30 27.57 1.40
N VAL A 304 -0.63 27.15 2.49
CA VAL A 304 0.25 28.01 3.28
C VAL A 304 1.42 28.52 2.43
N CYS A 305 2.04 27.66 1.62
CA CYS A 305 3.08 28.08 0.69
C CYS A 305 2.57 29.12 -0.32
N MET A 306 1.38 28.91 -0.90
CA MET A 306 0.76 29.88 -1.83
C MET A 306 0.50 31.24 -1.16
N VAL A 307 0.01 31.27 0.09
CA VAL A 307 -0.16 32.51 0.86
C VAL A 307 1.18 33.23 1.06
N GLY A 308 2.24 32.49 1.39
CA GLY A 308 3.57 33.06 1.54
C GLY A 308 4.13 33.62 0.22
N VAL A 309 3.86 32.99 -0.92
CA VAL A 309 4.21 33.52 -2.25
C VAL A 309 3.52 34.85 -2.51
N ILE A 310 2.21 34.95 -2.22
CA ILE A 310 1.44 36.19 -2.35
C ILE A 310 2.04 37.29 -1.47
N GLY A 311 2.34 36.98 -0.20
CA GLY A 311 2.96 37.92 0.74
C GLY A 311 4.31 38.43 0.24
N CYS A 312 5.15 37.56 -0.34
CA CYS A 312 6.44 37.98 -0.89
C CYS A 312 6.29 38.89 -2.12
N LEU A 313 5.34 38.58 -3.02
CA LEU A 313 5.08 39.40 -4.21
C LEU A 313 4.50 40.77 -3.86
N LEU A 314 3.59 40.84 -2.88
CA LEU A 314 3.09 42.11 -2.34
C LEU A 314 4.19 42.89 -1.61
N GLY A 315 5.06 42.20 -0.87
CA GLY A 315 6.23 42.82 -0.26
C GLY A 315 7.14 43.47 -1.30
N LEU A 316 7.40 42.78 -2.41
CA LEU A 316 8.18 43.30 -3.53
C LEU A 316 7.48 44.44 -4.29
N SER A 317 6.15 44.45 -4.38
CA SER A 317 5.41 45.52 -5.05
C SER A 317 5.38 46.83 -4.25
N ILE A 318 5.54 46.76 -2.92
CA ILE A 318 5.56 47.93 -2.04
C ILE A 318 6.96 48.55 -1.94
N GLN A 319 8.01 47.82 -2.37
CA GLN A 319 9.39 48.33 -2.37
C GLN A 319 9.54 49.48 -3.40
N ARG A 320 9.75 50.71 -2.90
CA ARG A 320 10.00 51.91 -3.70
C ARG A 320 11.49 52.06 -4.02
N GLU A 321 11.79 52.69 -5.17
CA GLU A 321 13.16 52.90 -5.68
C GLU A 321 14.07 53.67 -4.71
N GLU A 322 13.52 54.52 -3.82
CA GLU A 322 14.28 55.26 -2.83
C GLU A 322 14.11 54.64 -1.42
N GLY A 323 15.14 53.93 -0.94
CA GLY A 323 15.27 53.51 0.47
C GLY A 323 15.07 52.01 0.75
N THR A 324 14.96 51.15 -0.26
CA THR A 324 14.83 49.70 -0.04
C THR A 324 16.18 49.01 0.11
N HIS A 325 16.30 48.17 1.15
CA HIS A 325 17.52 47.39 1.38
C HIS A 325 17.59 46.21 0.40
N LEU A 326 18.62 46.16 -0.44
CA LEU A 326 18.91 45.07 -1.39
C LEU A 326 18.74 43.67 -0.77
N LEU A 327 19.22 43.47 0.46
CA LEU A 327 19.08 42.18 1.17
C LEU A 327 17.61 41.78 1.39
N SER A 328 16.72 42.73 1.64
CA SER A 328 15.29 42.45 1.84
C SER A 328 14.61 42.00 0.53
N SER A 329 14.94 42.66 -0.60
CA SER A 329 14.46 42.26 -1.92
C SER A 329 14.99 40.89 -2.33
N LEU A 330 16.28 40.61 -2.08
CA LEU A 330 16.89 39.30 -2.34
C LEU A 330 16.25 38.20 -1.48
N ALA A 331 15.99 38.47 -0.20
CA ALA A 331 15.31 37.53 0.68
C ALA A 331 13.89 37.23 0.17
N LEU A 332 13.08 38.26 -0.11
CA LEU A 332 11.73 38.08 -0.63
C LEU A 332 11.73 37.30 -1.96
N PHE A 333 12.67 37.58 -2.85
CA PHE A 333 12.85 36.83 -4.10
C PHE A 333 13.15 35.34 -3.83
N MET A 334 14.12 35.04 -2.96
CA MET A 334 14.51 33.66 -2.63
C MET A 334 13.40 32.88 -1.91
N PHE A 335 12.74 33.51 -0.94
CA PHE A 335 11.62 32.91 -0.22
C PHE A 335 10.43 32.66 -1.15
N ARG A 336 10.10 33.62 -2.03
CA ARG A 336 9.06 33.46 -3.04
C ARG A 336 9.34 32.26 -3.95
N GLY A 337 10.56 32.17 -4.48
CA GLY A 337 10.96 31.06 -5.36
C GLY A 337 10.87 29.70 -4.65
N SER A 338 11.29 29.66 -3.38
CA SER A 338 11.27 28.45 -2.55
C SER A 338 9.86 27.97 -2.21
N LEU A 339 8.98 28.89 -1.80
CA LEU A 339 7.59 28.57 -1.48
C LEU A 339 6.79 28.17 -2.72
N ALA A 340 7.01 28.85 -3.86
CA ALA A 340 6.38 28.48 -5.12
C ALA A 340 6.78 27.06 -5.54
N GLN A 341 8.07 26.72 -5.43
CA GLN A 341 8.55 25.39 -5.78
C GLN A 341 8.01 24.29 -4.85
N ALA A 342 7.97 24.55 -3.54
CA ALA A 342 7.41 23.61 -2.57
C ALA A 342 5.91 23.40 -2.81
N SER A 343 5.15 24.47 -3.12
CA SER A 343 3.73 24.37 -3.45
C SER A 343 3.50 23.54 -4.71
N PHE A 344 4.36 23.68 -5.72
CA PHE A 344 4.31 22.88 -6.95
C PHE A 344 4.56 21.39 -6.65
N ALA A 345 5.63 21.06 -5.92
CA ALA A 345 5.97 19.67 -5.60
C ALA A 345 4.84 18.94 -4.83
N LEU A 346 4.23 19.62 -3.85
CA LEU A 346 3.12 19.05 -3.07
C LEU A 346 1.83 18.91 -3.90
N ALA A 347 1.47 19.94 -4.66
CA ALA A 347 0.30 19.89 -5.54
C ALA A 347 0.46 18.82 -6.63
N TRP A 348 1.66 18.68 -7.19
CA TRP A 348 1.98 17.65 -8.17
C TRP A 348 1.91 16.24 -7.59
N ALA A 349 2.36 16.04 -6.35
CA ALA A 349 2.20 14.77 -5.63
C ALA A 349 0.71 14.41 -5.43
N ILE A 350 -0.14 15.40 -5.09
CA ILE A 350 -1.59 15.20 -5.00
C ILE A 350 -2.18 14.82 -6.36
N LEU A 351 -1.77 15.50 -7.44
CA LEU A 351 -2.23 15.18 -8.80
C LEU A 351 -1.87 13.73 -9.18
N MET A 352 -0.62 13.32 -8.97
CA MET A 352 -0.13 12.00 -9.37
C MET A 352 -0.72 10.85 -8.54
N ASP A 353 -1.16 11.12 -7.31
CA ASP A 353 -1.90 10.15 -6.50
C ASP A 353 -3.30 9.90 -7.04
N CYS A 354 -3.92 10.88 -7.71
CA CYS A 354 -5.25 10.77 -8.30
C CYS A 354 -5.24 10.31 -9.77
N VAL A 355 -4.06 9.96 -10.31
CA VAL A 355 -3.91 9.61 -11.72
C VAL A 355 -3.72 8.10 -11.91
N PRO A 356 -4.57 7.46 -12.73
CA PRO A 356 -4.39 6.13 -13.31
C PRO A 356 -2.96 5.76 -13.73
N ALA A 357 -2.45 4.59 -13.34
CA ALA A 357 -1.16 4.08 -13.82
C ALA A 357 -1.07 4.02 -15.36
N SER A 358 -2.18 3.70 -16.02
CA SER A 358 -2.32 3.67 -17.48
C SER A 358 -2.33 5.05 -18.16
N GLN A 359 -2.46 6.15 -17.41
CA GLN A 359 -2.49 7.52 -17.94
C GLN A 359 -1.40 8.44 -17.36
N ARG A 360 -0.48 7.89 -16.55
CA ARG A 360 0.60 8.69 -15.92
C ARG A 360 1.50 9.38 -16.95
N GLY A 361 1.74 8.79 -18.11
CA GLY A 361 2.45 9.44 -19.22
C GLY A 361 1.71 10.68 -19.70
N ARG A 362 0.42 10.57 -20.04
CA ARG A 362 -0.43 11.69 -20.48
C ARG A 362 -0.54 12.82 -19.46
N TRP A 363 -0.73 12.50 -18.18
CA TRP A 363 -0.80 13.50 -17.11
C TRP A 363 0.58 14.11 -16.81
N SER A 364 1.66 13.33 -16.88
CA SER A 364 3.02 13.85 -16.79
C SER A 364 3.33 14.82 -17.95
N SER A 365 2.84 14.54 -19.16
CA SER A 365 2.96 15.44 -20.31
C SER A 365 2.13 16.72 -20.16
N SER A 366 1.14 16.77 -19.26
CA SER A 366 0.35 17.98 -19.00
C SER A 366 1.19 19.10 -18.35
N CYS A 367 2.35 18.79 -17.76
CA CYS A 367 3.35 19.77 -17.33
C CYS A 367 3.82 20.68 -18.47
N THR A 368 3.75 20.22 -19.72
CA THR A 368 4.17 21.03 -20.86
C THR A 368 3.22 22.18 -21.14
N VAL A 369 1.91 21.99 -20.91
CA VAL A 369 0.93 23.07 -21.00
C VAL A 369 1.18 24.13 -19.92
N LEU A 370 1.57 23.70 -18.71
CA LEU A 370 1.98 24.61 -17.62
C LEU A 370 3.21 25.44 -18.02
N ASN A 371 4.26 24.78 -18.52
CA ASN A 371 5.50 25.45 -18.95
C ASN A 371 5.28 26.41 -20.14
N MET A 372 4.41 26.08 -21.08
CA MET A 372 4.07 26.99 -22.19
C MET A 372 3.35 28.24 -21.68
N SER A 373 2.43 28.08 -20.73
CA SER A 373 1.67 29.19 -20.15
C SER A 373 2.58 30.17 -19.42
N TRP A 374 3.59 29.65 -18.72
CA TRP A 374 4.67 30.46 -18.13
C TRP A 374 5.38 31.32 -19.18
N SER A 375 5.80 30.74 -20.32
CA SER A 375 6.46 31.49 -21.40
C SER A 375 5.55 32.53 -22.04
N GLY A 376 4.27 32.21 -22.27
CA GLY A 376 3.28 33.15 -22.83
C GLY A 376 3.01 34.34 -21.91
N ALA A 377 2.91 34.11 -20.60
CA ALA A 377 2.74 35.18 -19.62
C ALA A 377 3.95 36.11 -19.54
N ALA A 378 5.17 35.61 -19.80
CA ALA A 378 6.36 36.45 -19.83
C ALA A 378 6.30 37.52 -20.93
N VAL A 379 5.71 37.22 -22.09
CA VAL A 379 5.53 38.21 -23.17
C VAL A 379 4.61 39.35 -22.72
N ILE A 380 3.46 39.00 -22.13
CA ILE A 380 2.49 39.97 -21.61
C ILE A 380 3.11 40.79 -20.48
N ALA A 381 3.89 40.16 -19.60
CA ALA A 381 4.59 40.87 -18.54
C ALA A 381 5.65 41.84 -19.05
N GLY A 382 6.34 41.55 -20.17
CA GLY A 382 7.25 42.51 -20.79
C GLY A 382 6.53 43.80 -21.20
N GLU A 383 5.39 43.69 -21.89
CA GLU A 383 4.60 44.86 -22.29
C GLU A 383 4.04 45.63 -21.07
N LEU A 384 3.60 44.92 -20.04
CA LEU A 384 3.10 45.53 -18.81
C LEU A 384 4.21 46.22 -18.02
N LEU A 385 5.39 45.63 -18.00
CA LEU A 385 6.59 46.18 -17.37
C LEU A 385 6.98 47.51 -18.02
N ASP A 386 7.02 47.55 -19.35
CA ASP A 386 7.39 48.76 -20.10
C ASP A 386 6.40 49.91 -19.87
N LYS A 387 5.12 49.60 -19.64
CA LYS A 387 4.06 50.61 -19.45
C LYS A 387 3.86 51.04 -17.99
N HIS A 388 4.06 50.15 -17.02
CA HIS A 388 3.62 50.36 -15.63
C HIS A 388 4.69 50.01 -14.56
N GLY A 389 5.85 49.50 -14.96
CA GLY A 389 6.96 49.17 -14.06
C GLY A 389 6.85 47.81 -13.34
N TYR A 390 7.94 47.42 -12.65
CA TYR A 390 8.09 46.10 -12.01
C TYR A 390 7.05 45.82 -10.92
N GLN A 391 6.74 46.84 -10.12
CA GLN A 391 5.83 46.73 -8.97
C GLN A 391 4.41 46.36 -9.42
N TYR A 392 3.96 46.92 -10.55
CA TYR A 392 2.65 46.62 -11.12
C TYR A 392 2.55 45.16 -11.56
N THR A 393 3.59 44.64 -12.20
CA THR A 393 3.68 43.24 -12.62
C THR A 393 3.72 42.29 -11.42
N PHE A 394 4.40 42.65 -10.32
CA PHE A 394 4.38 41.89 -9.07
C PHE A 394 2.98 41.85 -8.43
N CYS A 395 2.24 42.96 -8.45
CA CYS A 395 0.85 43.01 -7.98
C CYS A 395 -0.07 42.10 -8.80
N ILE A 396 0.05 42.10 -10.13
CA ILE A 396 -0.73 41.21 -11.00
C ILE A 396 -0.41 39.75 -10.70
N ALA A 397 0.88 39.41 -10.55
CA ALA A 397 1.30 38.06 -10.20
C ALA A 397 0.75 37.61 -8.84
N ALA A 398 0.72 38.50 -7.84
CA ALA A 398 0.11 38.23 -6.53
C ALA A 398 -1.40 37.96 -6.65
N GLY A 399 -2.10 38.73 -7.48
CA GLY A 399 -3.52 38.52 -7.80
C GLY A 399 -3.76 37.16 -8.45
N LEU A 400 -2.96 36.77 -9.42
CA LEU A 400 -3.04 35.44 -10.05
C LEU A 400 -2.78 34.32 -9.04
N CYS A 401 -1.79 34.45 -8.16
CA CYS A 401 -1.56 33.49 -7.08
C CYS A 401 -2.75 33.40 -6.10
N ALA A 402 -3.43 34.50 -5.81
CA ALA A 402 -4.65 34.51 -4.99
C ALA A 402 -5.79 33.76 -5.69
N VAL A 403 -5.97 33.93 -7.00
CA VAL A 403 -6.94 33.15 -7.79
C VAL A 403 -6.59 31.67 -7.76
N ALA A 404 -5.31 31.31 -7.92
CA ALA A 404 -4.87 29.91 -7.82
C ALA A 404 -5.18 29.29 -6.45
N LEU A 405 -4.98 30.04 -5.37
CA LEU A 405 -5.32 29.61 -4.01
C LEU A 405 -6.83 29.39 -3.84
N VAL A 406 -7.67 30.29 -4.39
CA VAL A 406 -9.13 30.12 -4.37
C VAL A 406 -9.54 28.87 -5.15
N VAL A 407 -8.98 28.66 -6.34
CA VAL A 407 -9.23 27.45 -7.14
C VAL A 407 -8.80 26.18 -6.39
N PHE A 408 -7.68 26.23 -5.66
CA PHE A 408 -7.17 25.10 -4.88
C PHE A 408 -7.92 24.86 -3.56
N SER A 409 -8.60 25.88 -3.02
CA SER A 409 -9.26 25.85 -1.70
C SER A 409 -10.32 24.74 -1.50
N PRO A 410 -11.05 24.22 -2.51
CA PRO A 410 -11.95 23.08 -2.33
C PRO A 410 -11.23 21.83 -1.81
N LEU A 411 -9.93 21.65 -2.10
CA LEU A 411 -9.15 20.54 -1.55
C LEU A 411 -8.93 20.65 -0.03
N LEU A 412 -9.10 21.83 0.58
CA LEU A 412 -9.00 22.02 2.03
C LEU A 412 -10.24 21.50 2.77
N LEU A 413 -11.37 21.38 2.07
CA LEU A 413 -12.63 20.86 2.59
C LEU A 413 -12.70 19.32 2.53
N LEU A 414 -11.80 18.70 1.77
CA LEU A 414 -11.61 17.26 1.77
C LEU A 414 -10.99 16.86 3.12
N LYS A 415 -11.76 16.15 3.95
CA LYS A 415 -11.23 15.62 5.22
C LYS A 415 -10.05 14.69 4.91
N PRO A 416 -8.87 14.92 5.50
CA PRO A 416 -7.76 13.99 5.35
C PRO A 416 -8.15 12.67 6.02
N GLN A 417 -8.21 11.58 5.26
CA GLN A 417 -8.11 10.23 5.84
C GLN A 417 -6.70 10.09 6.41
N ARG A 418 -6.51 10.44 7.69
CA ARG A 418 -5.38 9.97 8.46
C ARG A 418 -5.65 8.52 8.85
N LEU A 419 -4.72 7.63 8.51
CA LEU A 419 -4.53 6.41 9.30
C LEU A 419 -4.26 6.86 10.76
N PRO A 420 -4.91 6.29 11.78
CA PRO A 420 -4.67 6.71 13.15
C PRO A 420 -3.27 6.27 13.56
N SER A 421 -2.36 7.24 13.63
CA SER A 421 -1.08 7.14 14.32
C SER A 421 -1.01 8.30 15.33
N GLU A 422 -1.63 8.11 16.49
CA GLU A 422 -1.20 8.64 17.80
C GLU A 422 -2.06 8.04 18.94
N PRO A 423 -1.49 7.85 20.15
CA PRO A 423 -2.11 7.12 21.24
C PRO A 423 -3.21 7.95 21.90
N VAL A 424 -4.36 7.32 22.14
CA VAL A 424 -5.46 7.88 22.93
C VAL A 424 -4.97 8.07 24.37
N GLU A 425 -4.96 9.31 24.86
CA GLU A 425 -4.93 9.58 26.29
C GLU A 425 -6.20 8.99 26.92
N VAL A 426 -6.01 7.92 27.68
CA VAL A 426 -7.06 7.32 28.51
C VAL A 426 -7.26 8.24 29.71
N SER A 427 -8.49 8.76 29.85
CA SER A 427 -8.97 9.44 31.06
C SER A 427 -8.66 8.60 32.31
N PRO A 428 -8.05 9.16 33.38
CA PRO A 428 -7.54 8.39 34.52
C PRO A 428 -8.63 7.93 35.52
N ASN A 429 -9.90 7.84 35.12
CA ASN A 429 -10.99 7.47 36.03
C ASN A 429 -11.88 6.35 35.47
N ALA A 430 -11.28 5.18 35.28
CA ALA A 430 -11.98 3.91 35.43
C ALA A 430 -11.01 2.94 36.10
N LYS A 431 -11.36 2.44 37.29
CA LYS A 431 -10.54 1.50 38.05
C LYS A 431 -10.28 0.27 37.19
N ALA A 432 -9.08 0.17 36.64
CA ALA A 432 -8.58 -1.02 35.95
C ALA A 432 -8.57 -2.18 36.97
N HIS A 433 -9.53 -3.08 36.83
CA HIS A 433 -9.41 -4.41 37.43
C HIS A 433 -8.38 -5.20 36.63
N ASN A 434 -7.52 -5.91 37.37
CA ASN A 434 -6.32 -6.63 36.93
C ASN A 434 -6.57 -7.62 35.78
N ALA A 435 -6.61 -7.15 34.53
CA ALA A 435 -6.26 -7.98 33.38
C ALA A 435 -4.73 -8.06 33.32
N PRO A 436 -4.11 -9.25 33.16
CA PRO A 436 -2.66 -9.37 33.04
C PRO A 436 -2.20 -8.55 31.83
N LYS A 437 -1.41 -7.50 32.07
CA LYS A 437 -0.70 -6.80 31.01
C LYS A 437 0.41 -7.73 30.55
N PHE A 438 0.36 -8.20 29.31
CA PHE A 438 1.49 -8.84 28.66
C PHE A 438 2.58 -7.78 28.47
N GLU A 439 3.52 -7.69 29.40
CA GLU A 439 4.67 -6.78 29.28
C GLU A 439 5.54 -7.17 28.09
N ARG A 440 6.01 -6.16 27.33
CA ARG A 440 6.96 -6.37 26.22
C ARG A 440 8.30 -6.87 26.78
N PHE A 441 8.87 -7.89 26.14
CA PHE A 441 10.07 -8.60 26.57
C PHE A 441 11.32 -7.71 26.59
N GLU A 442 12.11 -7.82 27.67
CA GLU A 442 13.51 -7.37 27.72
C GLU A 442 14.40 -8.52 27.22
N SER A 443 15.26 -8.23 26.23
CA SER A 443 16.04 -9.19 25.45
C SER A 443 17.12 -9.94 26.24
N GLY A 444 17.35 -11.22 25.90
CA GLY A 444 18.55 -11.96 26.33
C GLY A 444 19.02 -13.08 25.38
N ALA A 445 18.12 -13.79 24.70
CA ALA A 445 18.42 -14.77 23.65
C ALA A 445 17.25 -14.83 22.65
N ALA A 446 17.51 -15.07 21.36
CA ALA A 446 16.45 -15.14 20.35
C ALA A 446 15.78 -16.53 20.39
N GLU A 447 14.62 -16.63 21.03
CA GLU A 447 13.78 -17.83 20.95
C GLU A 447 13.30 -18.03 19.51
N VAL A 448 13.63 -19.17 18.91
CA VAL A 448 13.19 -19.53 17.56
C VAL A 448 11.88 -20.30 17.67
N VAL A 449 10.86 -19.90 16.91
CA VAL A 449 9.55 -20.56 16.88
C VAL A 449 9.20 -20.94 15.45
N VAL A 450 8.75 -22.17 15.25
CA VAL A 450 8.25 -22.64 13.97
C VAL A 450 6.74 -22.49 13.96
N VAL A 451 6.20 -21.77 12.98
CA VAL A 451 4.75 -21.76 12.70
C VAL A 451 4.51 -22.59 11.45
N VAL A 452 3.79 -23.70 11.60
CA VAL A 452 3.46 -24.61 10.51
C VAL A 452 2.23 -24.08 9.77
N ASP A 453 2.36 -23.85 8.47
CA ASP A 453 1.34 -23.27 7.61
C ASP A 453 0.75 -21.94 8.14
N PRO A 454 1.54 -20.86 8.17
CA PRO A 454 1.13 -19.57 8.74
C PRO A 454 0.17 -18.76 7.84
N PHE A 455 -0.90 -19.36 7.34
CA PHE A 455 -1.99 -18.67 6.65
C PHE A 455 -3.14 -18.36 7.62
N SER A 456 -4.10 -17.49 7.22
CA SER A 456 -5.27 -17.18 8.05
C SER A 456 -4.84 -16.64 9.43
N THR A 457 -5.48 -17.04 10.53
CA THR A 457 -5.04 -16.69 11.90
C THR A 457 -3.61 -17.16 12.21
N GLY A 458 -3.11 -18.24 11.59
CA GLY A 458 -1.72 -18.68 11.73
C GLY A 458 -0.70 -17.61 11.33
N GLY A 459 -1.02 -16.80 10.32
CA GLY A 459 -0.22 -15.64 9.96
C GLY A 459 -0.27 -14.52 11.00
N PHE A 460 -1.42 -14.35 11.66
CA PHE A 460 -1.56 -13.37 12.75
C PHE A 460 -0.72 -13.80 13.96
N LEU A 461 -0.75 -15.10 14.29
CA LEU A 461 0.12 -15.70 15.31
C LEU A 461 1.60 -15.47 14.99
N ALA A 462 2.03 -15.70 13.75
CA ALA A 462 3.40 -15.45 13.32
C ALA A 462 3.80 -13.96 13.47
N ALA A 463 2.91 -13.04 13.09
CA ALA A 463 3.13 -11.60 13.25
C ALA A 463 3.24 -11.19 14.74
N GLU A 464 2.40 -11.78 15.60
CA GLU A 464 2.43 -11.51 17.04
C GLU A 464 3.73 -12.01 17.67
N LEU A 465 4.18 -13.24 17.33
CA LEU A 465 5.47 -13.79 17.77
C LEU A 465 6.65 -12.90 17.34
N LEU A 466 6.66 -12.42 16.10
CA LEU A 466 7.68 -11.48 15.60
C LEU A 466 7.67 -10.16 16.40
N SER A 467 6.48 -9.63 16.71
CA SER A 467 6.34 -8.40 17.50
C SER A 467 6.83 -8.54 18.95
N GLN A 468 6.88 -9.78 19.44
CA GLN A 468 7.38 -10.16 20.76
C GLN A 468 8.89 -10.45 20.75
N GLY A 469 9.56 -10.33 19.60
CA GLY A 469 11.01 -10.51 19.48
C GLY A 469 11.45 -11.95 19.24
N CYS A 470 10.52 -12.89 19.00
CA CYS A 470 10.86 -14.24 18.58
C CYS A 470 11.36 -14.24 17.12
N ALA A 471 12.30 -15.14 16.82
CA ALA A 471 12.67 -15.43 15.43
C ALA A 471 11.71 -16.50 14.88
N VAL A 472 10.95 -16.20 13.83
CA VAL A 472 9.91 -17.11 13.34
C VAL A 472 10.35 -17.81 12.06
N ILE A 473 10.23 -19.15 12.03
CA ILE A 473 10.38 -19.96 10.82
C ILE A 473 8.99 -20.35 10.34
N ALA A 474 8.67 -20.07 9.06
CA ALA A 474 7.48 -20.61 8.43
C ALA A 474 7.78 -21.98 7.84
N LEU A 475 7.06 -23.02 8.25
CA LEU A 475 7.14 -24.35 7.65
C LEU A 475 5.89 -24.63 6.83
N TRP A 476 6.06 -24.93 5.55
CA TRP A 476 4.97 -25.22 4.61
C TRP A 476 4.81 -26.71 4.42
N THR A 477 3.62 -27.25 4.72
CA THR A 477 3.34 -28.67 4.51
C THR A 477 3.04 -28.98 3.05
N LYS A 478 3.19 -30.25 2.66
CA LYS A 478 2.86 -30.71 1.28
C LYS A 478 1.38 -30.55 0.94
N GLU A 479 0.50 -30.53 1.95
CA GLU A 479 -0.94 -30.33 1.79
C GLU A 479 -1.30 -28.86 1.58
N SER A 480 -0.39 -27.95 1.93
CA SER A 480 -0.58 -26.51 1.82
C SER A 480 -0.48 -26.06 0.37
N ASN A 481 -1.61 -26.09 -0.32
CA ASN A 481 -1.74 -25.55 -1.68
C ASN A 481 -1.84 -24.01 -1.71
N ILE A 482 -1.88 -23.37 -0.53
CA ILE A 482 -2.17 -21.94 -0.35
C ILE A 482 -0.90 -21.23 0.15
N ARG A 483 0.16 -21.28 -0.66
CA ARG A 483 1.36 -20.48 -0.44
C ARG A 483 1.06 -19.03 -0.84
N TYR A 484 1.11 -18.11 0.12
CA TYR A 484 1.06 -16.65 -0.05
C TYR A 484 -0.27 -15.97 -0.44
N HIS A 485 -1.41 -16.68 -0.45
CA HIS A 485 -2.69 -16.09 -0.88
C HIS A 485 -3.55 -15.49 0.26
N ASP A 486 -3.37 -15.91 1.52
CA ASP A 486 -4.24 -15.54 2.65
C ASP A 486 -3.49 -15.09 3.92
N TYR A 487 -2.46 -14.26 3.78
CA TYR A 487 -1.85 -13.64 4.97
C TYR A 487 -2.70 -12.49 5.49
N PRO A 488 -2.84 -12.38 6.82
CA PRO A 488 -3.38 -11.17 7.40
C PRO A 488 -2.42 -10.01 7.16
N LYS A 489 -2.97 -8.81 6.91
CA LYS A 489 -2.20 -7.60 6.55
C LYS A 489 -1.09 -7.23 7.55
N ILE A 490 -1.21 -7.69 8.80
CA ILE A 490 -0.24 -7.45 9.87
C ILE A 490 1.03 -8.30 9.71
N PHE A 491 0.95 -9.41 8.97
CA PHE A 491 2.06 -10.33 8.78
C PHE A 491 2.89 -9.94 7.56
N ASP A 492 4.19 -9.71 7.77
CA ASP A 492 5.17 -9.47 6.72
C ASP A 492 6.14 -10.67 6.66
N PRO A 493 5.99 -11.58 5.68
CA PRO A 493 6.84 -12.76 5.56
C PRO A 493 8.35 -12.45 5.46
N ARG A 494 8.73 -11.23 5.08
CA ARG A 494 10.15 -10.81 5.01
C ARG A 494 10.82 -10.69 6.37
N GLN A 495 10.04 -10.69 7.45
CA GLN A 495 10.54 -10.67 8.83
C GLN A 495 10.83 -12.09 9.36
N LEU A 496 10.46 -13.13 8.61
CA LEU A 496 10.76 -14.51 8.98
C LEU A 496 12.27 -14.76 8.97
N LEU A 497 12.72 -15.59 9.91
CA LEU A 497 14.08 -16.12 9.95
C LEU A 497 14.35 -16.99 8.72
N ALA A 498 13.40 -17.86 8.39
CA ALA A 498 13.45 -18.73 7.22
C ALA A 498 12.05 -19.17 6.81
N GLU A 499 11.93 -19.56 5.54
CA GLU A 499 10.79 -20.29 5.00
C GLU A 499 11.28 -21.66 4.52
N LEU A 500 10.62 -22.72 4.98
CA LEU A 500 11.00 -24.10 4.68
C LEU A 500 9.80 -24.88 4.13
N ASP A 501 10.09 -25.86 3.30
CA ASP A 501 9.15 -26.89 2.86
C ASP A 501 9.30 -28.12 3.75
N GLU A 502 8.18 -28.82 3.97
CA GLU A 502 8.18 -30.14 4.57
C GLU A 502 8.94 -31.15 3.68
N GLU A 503 9.94 -31.80 4.26
CA GLU A 503 10.74 -32.83 3.59
C GLU A 503 10.00 -34.17 3.53
N PRO A 504 10.47 -35.16 2.74
CA PRO A 504 9.81 -36.48 2.64
C PRO A 504 9.60 -37.21 3.98
N THR A 505 10.43 -36.96 4.99
CA THR A 505 10.26 -37.53 6.34
C THR A 505 10.32 -36.46 7.42
N VAL A 506 9.75 -36.78 8.59
CA VAL A 506 9.74 -35.91 9.77
C VAL A 506 11.16 -35.65 10.26
N GLU A 507 12.03 -36.67 10.23
CA GLU A 507 13.42 -36.56 10.66
C GLU A 507 14.24 -35.65 9.74
N ALA A 508 13.99 -35.70 8.43
CA ALA A 508 14.65 -34.81 7.47
C ALA A 508 14.20 -33.36 7.68
N THR A 509 12.91 -33.13 7.90
CA THR A 509 12.37 -31.80 8.21
C THR A 509 12.93 -31.27 9.52
N ALA A 510 12.99 -32.10 10.56
CA ALA A 510 13.57 -31.78 11.86
C ALA A 510 15.08 -31.47 11.78
N ALA A 511 15.83 -32.21 10.97
CA ALA A 511 17.25 -31.92 10.72
C ALA A 511 17.44 -30.56 10.05
N ARG A 512 16.61 -30.23 9.05
CA ARG A 512 16.65 -28.93 8.36
C ARG A 512 16.31 -27.77 9.29
N LEU A 513 15.33 -27.97 10.18
CA LEU A 513 15.01 -26.98 11.21
C LEU A 513 16.19 -26.74 12.16
N ARG A 514 16.86 -27.80 12.62
CA ARG A 514 18.06 -27.68 13.45
C ARG A 514 19.18 -26.92 12.74
N GLU A 515 19.44 -27.21 11.46
CA GLU A 515 20.45 -26.48 10.67
C GLU A 515 20.19 -24.97 10.61
N VAL A 516 18.92 -24.54 10.46
CA VAL A 516 18.56 -23.13 10.45
C VAL A 516 18.69 -22.52 11.84
N VAL A 517 18.26 -23.22 12.89
CA VAL A 517 18.39 -22.75 14.28
C VAL A 517 19.85 -22.59 14.68
N ASP A 518 20.71 -23.56 14.33
CA ASP A 518 22.16 -23.56 14.60
C ASP A 518 22.89 -22.43 13.86
N SER A 519 22.31 -21.89 12.78
CA SER A 519 22.87 -20.74 12.05
C SER A 519 22.69 -19.40 12.76
N VAL A 520 21.87 -19.36 13.82
CA VAL A 520 21.60 -18.16 14.63
C VAL A 520 22.41 -18.21 15.92
N ASP A 521 23.30 -17.24 16.11
CA ASP A 521 24.09 -17.13 17.34
C ASP A 521 23.17 -17.07 18.58
N SER A 522 23.32 -18.05 19.48
CA SER A 522 22.49 -18.20 20.69
C SER A 522 21.00 -18.46 20.44
N GLY A 523 20.63 -18.97 19.26
CA GLY A 523 19.26 -19.40 18.96
C GLY A 523 18.90 -20.73 19.64
N SER A 524 17.77 -20.79 20.33
CA SER A 524 17.19 -22.05 20.82
C SER A 524 15.80 -22.23 20.25
N LEU A 525 15.53 -23.41 19.66
CA LEU A 525 14.20 -23.76 19.18
C LEU A 525 13.26 -23.96 20.38
N ALA A 526 12.29 -23.06 20.52
CA ALA A 526 11.39 -23.01 21.68
C ALA A 526 10.07 -23.76 21.45
N ALA A 527 9.52 -23.70 20.23
CA ALA A 527 8.22 -24.31 19.93
C ALA A 527 8.01 -24.59 18.43
N VAL A 528 7.15 -25.58 18.16
CA VAL A 528 6.51 -25.79 16.85
C VAL A 528 5.00 -25.64 17.06
N ILE A 529 4.39 -24.66 16.40
CA ILE A 529 2.99 -24.30 16.60
C ILE A 529 2.22 -24.44 15.28
N CYS A 530 1.06 -25.10 15.33
CA CYS A 530 0.17 -25.24 14.19
C CYS A 530 -0.52 -23.89 13.88
N GLY A 531 -0.33 -23.39 12.65
CA GLY A 531 -0.96 -22.17 12.13
C GLY A 531 -2.27 -22.42 11.37
N GLY A 532 -2.40 -23.57 10.70
CA GLY A 532 -3.57 -23.93 9.88
C GLY A 532 -3.88 -25.43 9.91
N ASP A 533 -5.08 -25.83 9.49
CA ASP A 533 -5.53 -27.24 9.56
C ASP A 533 -4.60 -28.22 8.83
N SER A 534 -4.03 -27.82 7.68
CA SER A 534 -3.04 -28.62 6.95
C SER A 534 -1.80 -28.97 7.79
N GLY A 535 -1.47 -28.14 8.78
CA GLY A 535 -0.27 -28.22 9.60
C GLY A 535 -0.36 -29.09 10.85
N VAL A 536 -1.55 -29.59 11.24
CA VAL A 536 -1.75 -30.27 12.55
C VAL A 536 -0.84 -31.49 12.70
N ASN A 537 -0.87 -32.41 11.73
CA ASN A 537 -0.09 -33.65 11.80
C ASN A 537 1.42 -33.38 11.77
N ALA A 538 1.86 -32.42 10.95
CA ALA A 538 3.25 -32.02 10.87
C ALA A 538 3.72 -31.37 12.18
N ALA A 539 2.92 -30.48 12.78
CA ALA A 539 3.24 -29.84 14.05
C ALA A 539 3.38 -30.85 15.19
N ASP A 540 2.45 -31.81 15.30
CA ASP A 540 2.51 -32.86 16.32
C ASP A 540 3.74 -33.77 16.14
N ALA A 541 3.97 -34.26 14.91
CA ALA A 541 5.08 -35.16 14.61
C ALA A 541 6.45 -34.48 14.79
N LEU A 542 6.58 -33.22 14.38
CA LEU A 542 7.82 -32.45 14.55
C LEU A 542 8.09 -32.11 16.00
N SER A 543 7.06 -31.76 16.77
CA SER A 543 7.20 -31.51 18.20
C SER A 543 7.74 -32.75 18.91
N GLU A 544 7.21 -33.94 18.59
CA GLU A 544 7.69 -35.21 19.13
C GLU A 544 9.12 -35.53 18.70
N ALA A 545 9.46 -35.37 17.42
CA ALA A 545 10.81 -35.63 16.90
C ALA A 545 11.90 -34.65 17.40
N LEU A 546 11.48 -33.46 17.86
CA LEU A 546 12.34 -32.40 18.37
C LEU A 546 12.36 -32.33 19.90
N ASP A 547 11.63 -33.22 20.59
CA ASP A 547 11.45 -33.22 22.05
C ASP A 547 10.91 -31.87 22.59
N LEU A 548 9.93 -31.32 21.87
CA LEU A 548 9.23 -30.08 22.20
C LEU A 548 7.81 -30.37 22.66
N ARG A 549 7.22 -29.38 23.36
CA ARG A 549 5.81 -29.42 23.76
C ARG A 549 4.91 -29.62 22.54
N GLY A 550 4.10 -30.68 22.54
CA GLY A 550 3.15 -31.01 21.46
C GLY A 550 2.10 -32.02 21.93
N ASN A 551 1.29 -32.56 21.01
CA ASN A 551 0.29 -33.59 21.34
C ASN A 551 0.72 -35.02 20.98
N GLY A 552 1.85 -35.17 20.26
CA GLY A 552 2.37 -36.45 19.78
C GLY A 552 1.47 -37.15 18.74
N GLY A 553 2.02 -38.16 18.06
CA GLY A 553 1.33 -38.91 16.99
C GLY A 553 0.44 -40.06 17.47
N GLY A 554 0.44 -40.39 18.77
CA GLY A 554 -0.17 -41.61 19.32
C GLY A 554 -1.68 -41.77 19.16
N HIS A 555 -2.42 -40.69 18.88
CA HIS A 555 -3.88 -40.71 18.70
C HIS A 555 -4.32 -40.69 17.23
N GLY A 556 -3.40 -40.87 16.28
CA GLY A 556 -3.69 -40.82 14.85
C GLY A 556 -3.93 -39.40 14.33
N ASN A 557 -4.49 -39.30 13.12
CA ASN A 557 -4.77 -38.03 12.47
C ASN A 557 -6.00 -37.36 13.11
N ARG A 558 -5.79 -36.40 14.00
CA ARG A 558 -6.86 -35.71 14.73
C ARG A 558 -7.76 -34.85 13.85
N ARG A 559 -7.44 -34.66 12.57
CA ARG A 559 -8.31 -33.98 11.59
C ARG A 559 -9.33 -34.91 10.97
N ASP A 560 -9.06 -36.21 11.02
CA ASP A 560 -9.97 -37.23 10.52
C ASP A 560 -11.17 -37.32 11.47
N LYS A 561 -12.34 -36.96 10.95
CA LYS A 561 -13.60 -36.97 11.71
C LYS A 561 -13.93 -38.37 12.23
N LEU A 562 -13.52 -39.44 11.54
CA LEU A 562 -13.71 -40.81 12.03
C LEU A 562 -12.82 -41.10 13.24
N VAL A 563 -11.56 -40.67 13.22
CA VAL A 563 -10.67 -40.75 14.40
C VAL A 563 -11.27 -39.99 15.57
N GLN A 564 -11.85 -38.81 15.31
CA GLN A 564 -12.53 -38.04 16.36
C GLN A 564 -13.72 -38.81 16.95
N HIS A 565 -14.60 -39.35 16.11
CA HIS A 565 -15.75 -40.12 16.57
C HIS A 565 -15.37 -41.38 17.33
N GLN A 566 -14.37 -42.14 16.86
CA GLN A 566 -13.88 -43.34 17.54
C GLN A 566 -13.34 -43.02 18.94
N ALA A 567 -12.63 -41.90 19.08
CA ALA A 567 -12.16 -41.44 20.38
C ALA A 567 -13.32 -41.07 21.31
N LEU A 568 -14.34 -40.38 20.79
CA LEU A 568 -15.54 -40.01 21.56
C LEU A 568 -16.39 -41.23 21.93
N GLU A 569 -16.54 -42.20 21.02
CA GLU A 569 -17.24 -43.47 21.25
C GLU A 569 -16.56 -44.26 22.37
N ALA A 570 -15.23 -44.38 22.33
CA ALA A 570 -14.45 -45.04 23.38
C ALA A 570 -14.57 -44.34 24.75
N ALA A 571 -14.82 -43.02 24.75
CA ALA A 571 -15.06 -42.22 25.95
C ALA A 571 -16.54 -42.19 26.40
N GLY A 572 -17.45 -42.83 25.65
CA GLY A 572 -18.89 -42.80 25.94
C GLY A 572 -19.54 -41.43 25.76
N LEU A 573 -18.92 -40.55 24.95
CA LEU A 573 -19.42 -39.21 24.67
C LEU A 573 -20.37 -39.23 23.47
N ARG A 574 -21.38 -38.35 23.49
CA ARG A 574 -22.28 -38.17 22.34
C ARG A 574 -21.49 -37.58 21.17
N PHE A 575 -21.66 -38.10 19.97
CA PHE A 575 -21.16 -37.54 18.70
C PHE A 575 -22.16 -37.88 17.58
N ALA A 576 -22.11 -37.21 16.43
CA ALA A 576 -23.00 -37.52 15.32
C ALA A 576 -22.82 -38.97 14.84
N ARG A 577 -23.91 -39.75 14.78
CA ARG A 577 -23.90 -41.09 14.18
C ARG A 577 -23.39 -40.98 12.75
N THR A 578 -22.36 -41.76 12.45
CA THR A 578 -21.54 -41.58 11.26
C THR A 578 -21.13 -42.92 10.69
N VAL A 579 -21.15 -43.05 9.36
CA VAL A 579 -20.43 -44.10 8.62
C VAL A 579 -19.57 -43.46 7.53
N SER A 580 -18.50 -44.13 7.14
CA SER A 580 -17.64 -43.68 6.03
C SER A 580 -17.32 -44.82 5.07
N GLY A 581 -17.17 -44.50 3.80
CA GLY A 581 -16.78 -45.48 2.79
C GLY A 581 -16.14 -44.85 1.55
N THR A 582 -15.49 -45.70 0.76
CA THR A 582 -14.94 -45.37 -0.56
C THR A 582 -15.83 -45.86 -1.70
N THR A 583 -16.83 -46.69 -1.40
CA THR A 583 -17.89 -47.11 -2.32
C THR A 583 -19.24 -46.99 -1.63
N TRP A 584 -20.31 -46.78 -2.40
CA TRP A 584 -21.66 -46.62 -1.87
C TRP A 584 -22.12 -47.82 -1.04
N GLU A 585 -21.73 -49.03 -1.43
CA GLU A 585 -22.12 -50.28 -0.76
C GLU A 585 -21.64 -50.34 0.71
N GLN A 586 -20.55 -49.63 1.03
CA GLN A 586 -20.01 -49.56 2.40
C GLN A 586 -20.87 -48.68 3.31
N VAL A 587 -21.64 -47.75 2.76
CA VAL A 587 -22.44 -46.78 3.51
C VAL A 587 -23.95 -46.94 3.30
N ALA A 588 -24.38 -47.73 2.31
CA ALA A 588 -25.78 -47.91 1.93
C ALA A 588 -26.69 -48.35 3.08
N ALA A 589 -26.22 -49.29 3.92
CA ALA A 589 -27.00 -49.77 5.06
C ALA A 589 -27.32 -48.67 6.08
N PHE A 590 -26.42 -47.70 6.26
CA PHE A 590 -26.68 -46.53 7.10
C PHE A 590 -27.74 -45.62 6.45
N ALA A 591 -27.61 -45.37 5.14
CA ALA A 591 -28.56 -44.56 4.39
C ALA A 591 -29.98 -45.17 4.34
N GLU A 592 -30.11 -46.49 4.47
CA GLU A 592 -31.39 -47.21 4.54
C GLU A 592 -32.06 -47.15 5.92
N THR A 593 -31.28 -47.00 6.99
CA THR A 593 -31.75 -47.15 8.37
C THR A 593 -31.84 -45.84 9.14
N GLU A 594 -31.02 -44.85 8.79
CA GLU A 594 -30.96 -43.56 9.44
C GLU A 594 -32.09 -42.62 8.96
N GLN A 595 -32.49 -41.67 9.82
CA GLN A 595 -33.53 -40.70 9.47
C GLN A 595 -32.99 -39.58 8.59
N TYR A 596 -33.76 -39.23 7.55
CA TYR A 596 -33.46 -38.11 6.67
C TYR A 596 -33.92 -36.76 7.28
N PRO A 597 -33.23 -35.65 6.94
CA PRO A 597 -32.13 -35.58 5.99
C PRO A 597 -30.79 -36.13 6.53
N LEU A 598 -29.92 -36.57 5.60
CA LEU A 598 -28.56 -37.02 5.90
C LEU A 598 -27.53 -35.98 5.48
N VAL A 599 -26.46 -35.85 6.27
CA VAL A 599 -25.29 -35.05 5.90
C VAL A 599 -24.33 -35.93 5.11
N VAL A 600 -23.98 -35.52 3.90
CA VAL A 600 -22.98 -36.20 3.05
C VAL A 600 -21.82 -35.25 2.79
N LYS A 601 -20.61 -35.62 3.22
CA LYS A 601 -19.40 -34.77 3.14
C LYS A 601 -18.11 -35.58 3.04
N PRO A 602 -16.97 -35.00 2.61
CA PRO A 602 -15.67 -35.67 2.67
C PRO A 602 -15.24 -35.99 4.12
N ILE A 603 -14.41 -37.02 4.31
CA ILE A 603 -13.84 -37.36 5.64
C ILE A 603 -12.94 -36.24 6.16
N GLU A 604 -12.09 -35.71 5.28
CA GLU A 604 -11.19 -34.58 5.56
C GLU A 604 -11.66 -33.39 4.71
N SER A 605 -12.20 -32.36 5.35
CA SER A 605 -12.58 -31.10 4.71
C SER A 605 -12.55 -29.96 5.72
N ALA A 606 -12.48 -28.73 5.20
CA ALA A 606 -12.63 -27.48 5.96
C ALA A 606 -13.57 -26.53 5.19
N GLY A 607 -14.23 -25.60 5.90
CA GLY A 607 -14.96 -24.48 5.26
C GLY A 607 -16.20 -24.85 4.45
N ALA A 608 -17.03 -25.77 4.94
CA ALA A 608 -18.25 -26.29 4.27
C ALA A 608 -18.03 -26.94 2.88
N ASP A 609 -16.78 -27.15 2.45
CA ASP A 609 -16.46 -27.72 1.15
C ASP A 609 -16.94 -29.18 1.03
N GLY A 610 -17.64 -29.47 -0.07
CA GLY A 610 -18.24 -30.77 -0.35
C GLY A 610 -19.42 -31.19 0.55
N PHE A 611 -19.91 -30.32 1.45
CA PHE A 611 -21.05 -30.60 2.32
C PHE A 611 -22.39 -30.52 1.54
N LYS A 612 -23.26 -31.52 1.72
CA LYS A 612 -24.67 -31.45 1.28
C LYS A 612 -25.59 -32.10 2.31
N LEU A 613 -26.73 -31.46 2.52
CA LEU A 613 -27.87 -32.06 3.20
C LEU A 613 -28.74 -32.76 2.14
N CYS A 614 -28.90 -34.07 2.25
CA CYS A 614 -29.65 -34.89 1.28
C CYS A 614 -30.96 -35.34 1.91
N ASP A 615 -32.09 -35.08 1.24
CA ASP A 615 -33.42 -35.42 1.74
C ASP A 615 -33.87 -36.84 1.36
N SER A 616 -33.09 -37.53 0.52
CA SER A 616 -33.37 -38.89 0.07
C SER A 616 -32.10 -39.71 -0.18
N MET A 617 -32.27 -41.03 -0.25
CA MET A 617 -31.19 -41.97 -0.55
C MET A 617 -30.59 -41.74 -1.94
N ASP A 618 -31.43 -41.40 -2.92
CA ASP A 618 -30.99 -41.11 -4.28
C ASP A 618 -30.10 -39.86 -4.31
N GLU A 619 -30.49 -38.79 -3.61
CA GLU A 619 -29.67 -37.58 -3.47
C GLU A 619 -28.37 -37.84 -2.71
N ALA A 620 -28.40 -38.67 -1.67
CA ALA A 620 -27.22 -39.05 -0.91
C ALA A 620 -26.24 -39.85 -1.78
N ARG A 621 -26.75 -40.77 -2.61
CA ARG A 621 -25.94 -41.57 -3.54
C ARG A 621 -25.34 -40.71 -4.65
N GLU A 622 -26.14 -39.85 -5.26
CA GLU A 622 -25.67 -38.94 -6.31
C GLU A 622 -24.55 -38.04 -5.79
N HIS A 623 -24.71 -37.47 -4.59
CA HIS A 623 -23.68 -36.63 -3.98
C HIS A 623 -22.45 -37.43 -3.55
N PHE A 624 -22.63 -38.65 -3.05
CA PHE A 624 -21.52 -39.56 -2.74
C PHE A 624 -20.67 -39.85 -3.99
N ASP A 625 -21.31 -40.21 -5.10
CA ASP A 625 -20.64 -40.49 -6.37
C ASP A 625 -19.98 -39.23 -6.95
N PHE A 626 -20.62 -38.07 -6.79
CA PHE A 626 -20.03 -36.78 -7.12
C PHE A 626 -18.75 -36.55 -6.33
N LEU A 627 -18.76 -36.65 -5.00
CA LEU A 627 -17.58 -36.43 -4.15
C LEU A 627 -16.45 -37.41 -4.46
N ASN A 628 -16.77 -38.65 -4.82
CA ASN A 628 -15.78 -39.68 -5.13
C ASN A 628 -15.13 -39.50 -6.51
N SER A 629 -15.83 -38.85 -7.46
CA SER A 629 -15.35 -38.62 -8.83
C SER A 629 -14.59 -37.30 -9.02
N SER A 630 -14.73 -36.34 -8.11
CA SER A 630 -14.29 -34.94 -8.26
C SER A 630 -12.86 -34.65 -7.78
N GLY A 631 -12.14 -35.63 -7.23
CA GLY A 631 -10.73 -35.49 -6.84
C GLY A 631 -10.52 -35.35 -5.32
N ARG A 632 -9.38 -34.78 -4.91
CA ARG A 632 -9.07 -34.53 -3.49
C ARG A 632 -9.54 -33.13 -3.10
N TRP A 633 -10.34 -33.05 -2.04
CA TRP A 633 -10.87 -31.81 -1.46
C TRP A 633 -9.95 -31.32 -0.34
N CYS A 634 -9.68 -30.01 -0.24
CA CYS A 634 -8.87 -29.35 0.79
C CYS A 634 -7.66 -30.13 1.36
N GLY A 635 -6.74 -30.61 0.51
CA GLY A 635 -5.50 -31.24 0.99
C GLY A 635 -5.67 -32.64 1.60
N ALA A 636 -6.86 -33.25 1.49
CA ALA A 636 -7.14 -34.59 2.00
C ALA A 636 -6.13 -35.63 1.48
N GLN A 637 -5.53 -36.38 2.40
CA GLN A 637 -4.63 -37.49 2.07
C GLN A 637 -5.42 -38.77 1.74
N GLY A 638 -6.62 -38.91 2.31
CA GLY A 638 -7.52 -40.06 2.13
C GLY A 638 -8.57 -39.87 1.03
N ARG A 639 -9.01 -40.99 0.44
CA ARG A 639 -10.28 -41.07 -0.30
C ARG A 639 -11.34 -41.58 0.67
N GLY A 640 -12.46 -40.89 0.78
CA GLY A 640 -13.62 -41.39 1.50
C GLY A 640 -14.68 -40.32 1.73
N VAL A 641 -15.93 -40.75 1.70
CA VAL A 641 -17.11 -39.93 1.92
C VAL A 641 -17.81 -40.42 3.18
N LEU A 642 -18.30 -39.47 3.94
CA LEU A 642 -18.90 -39.63 5.25
C LEU A 642 -20.40 -39.33 5.14
N LEU A 643 -21.22 -40.26 5.63
CA LEU A 643 -22.66 -40.09 5.84
C LEU A 643 -22.91 -39.91 7.33
N GLN A 644 -23.68 -38.87 7.68
CA GLN A 644 -23.92 -38.44 9.04
C GLN A 644 -25.40 -38.20 9.30
N GLU A 645 -25.85 -38.48 10.53
CA GLU A 645 -27.15 -37.98 10.99
C GLU A 645 -27.17 -36.45 10.95
N PHE A 646 -28.32 -35.87 10.63
CA PHE A 646 -28.52 -34.44 10.76
C PHE A 646 -28.72 -34.06 12.23
N LEU A 647 -27.88 -33.17 12.74
CA LEU A 647 -28.02 -32.64 14.11
C LEU A 647 -28.90 -31.40 14.10
N GLU A 648 -30.16 -31.54 14.53
CA GLU A 648 -31.08 -30.42 14.70
C GLU A 648 -30.79 -29.67 16.01
N GLY A 649 -30.36 -28.41 15.91
CA GLY A 649 -29.96 -27.63 17.07
C GLY A 649 -29.43 -26.24 16.75
N THR A 650 -28.89 -25.59 17.79
CA THR A 650 -28.14 -24.34 17.69
C THR A 650 -26.65 -24.64 17.69
N GLU A 651 -25.91 -24.06 16.75
CA GLU A 651 -24.48 -24.33 16.59
C GLU A 651 -23.63 -23.33 17.37
N TYR A 652 -22.61 -23.84 18.06
CA TYR A 652 -21.69 -23.09 18.90
C TYR A 652 -20.24 -23.38 18.56
N ILE A 653 -19.40 -22.37 18.73
CA ILE A 653 -17.94 -22.50 18.72
C ILE A 653 -17.44 -22.39 20.16
N VAL A 654 -16.59 -23.33 20.54
CA VAL A 654 -15.96 -23.39 21.86
C VAL A 654 -14.44 -23.35 21.69
N ASP A 655 -13.86 -22.16 21.77
CA ASP A 655 -12.42 -21.95 21.58
C ASP A 655 -11.66 -22.20 22.88
N HIS A 656 -10.69 -23.11 22.83
CA HIS A 656 -9.79 -23.40 23.95
C HIS A 656 -8.33 -23.19 23.58
N VAL A 657 -7.50 -23.00 24.61
CA VAL A 657 -6.05 -23.27 24.56
C VAL A 657 -5.71 -24.24 25.68
N SER A 658 -4.90 -25.23 25.34
CA SER A 658 -4.44 -26.27 26.25
C SER A 658 -2.95 -26.11 26.55
N CYS A 659 -2.56 -26.34 27.80
CA CYS A 659 -1.15 -26.50 28.19
C CYS A 659 -1.06 -27.68 29.15
N ASP A 660 -0.27 -28.69 28.80
CA ASP A 660 -0.01 -29.88 29.60
C ASP A 660 -1.30 -30.62 30.07
N GLY A 661 -2.38 -30.54 29.29
CA GLY A 661 -3.69 -31.14 29.57
C GLY A 661 -4.66 -30.23 30.33
N VAL A 662 -4.25 -29.02 30.72
CA VAL A 662 -5.14 -28.01 31.30
C VAL A 662 -5.77 -27.20 30.18
N HIS A 663 -7.09 -27.32 30.01
CA HIS A 663 -7.86 -26.63 28.97
C HIS A 663 -8.50 -25.33 29.49
N LYS A 664 -8.05 -24.18 28.99
CA LYS A 664 -8.66 -22.88 29.29
C LYS A 664 -9.51 -22.41 28.11
N THR A 665 -10.76 -22.07 28.37
CA THR A 665 -11.68 -21.54 27.36
C THR A 665 -11.33 -20.07 27.13
N THR A 666 -11.14 -19.67 25.87
CA THR A 666 -10.80 -18.29 25.51
C THR A 666 -12.02 -17.50 25.05
N MET A 667 -12.92 -18.15 24.29
CA MET A 667 -14.18 -17.58 23.81
C MET A 667 -15.21 -18.68 23.57
N LEU A 668 -16.49 -18.29 23.66
CA LEU A 668 -17.60 -19.08 23.13
C LEU A 668 -18.44 -18.21 22.21
N TRP A 669 -18.75 -18.72 21.03
CA TRP A 669 -19.61 -18.04 20.05
C TRP A 669 -20.82 -18.90 19.73
N MET A 670 -21.94 -18.25 19.41
CA MET A 670 -23.12 -18.85 18.82
C MET A 670 -23.25 -18.37 17.38
N TYR A 671 -23.46 -19.29 16.44
CA TYR A 671 -23.77 -18.96 15.06
C TYR A 671 -25.25 -18.60 14.90
N ASP A 672 -25.52 -17.37 14.45
CA ASP A 672 -26.87 -16.87 14.18
C ASP A 672 -27.25 -17.12 12.73
N PHE A 673 -27.95 -18.23 12.48
CA PHE A 673 -28.43 -18.60 11.14
C PHE A 673 -29.81 -18.01 10.85
N GLN A 674 -29.97 -17.45 9.64
CA GLN A 674 -31.24 -16.95 9.13
C GLN A 674 -31.46 -17.38 7.67
N GLU A 675 -32.73 -17.35 7.24
CA GLU A 675 -33.08 -17.57 5.85
C GLU A 675 -32.80 -16.30 5.04
N VAL A 676 -31.83 -16.38 4.13
CA VAL A 676 -31.35 -15.28 3.29
C VAL A 676 -31.22 -15.79 1.86
N ASN A 677 -31.83 -15.08 0.91
CA ASN A 677 -31.84 -15.46 -0.51
C ASN A 677 -32.32 -16.90 -0.79
N GLY A 678 -33.15 -17.49 0.09
CA GLY A 678 -33.63 -18.87 -0.03
C GLY A 678 -32.68 -19.94 0.55
N HIS A 679 -31.61 -19.51 1.22
CA HIS A 679 -30.62 -20.39 1.85
C HIS A 679 -30.48 -20.08 3.34
N ARG A 680 -30.08 -21.08 4.13
CA ARG A 680 -29.77 -20.90 5.56
C ARG A 680 -28.33 -20.37 5.70
N VAL A 681 -28.19 -19.08 5.97
CA VAL A 681 -26.89 -18.37 6.04
C VAL A 681 -26.62 -17.92 7.47
N CYS A 682 -25.39 -18.10 7.95
CA CYS A 682 -24.96 -17.50 9.20
C CYS A 682 -24.76 -15.99 9.00
N ILE A 683 -25.54 -15.17 9.69
CA ILE A 683 -25.49 -13.71 9.56
C ILE A 683 -24.62 -13.05 10.64
N ALA A 684 -24.36 -13.72 11.76
CA ALA A 684 -23.52 -13.19 12.82
C ALA A 684 -22.93 -14.30 13.70
N GLN A 685 -21.80 -14.01 14.36
CA GLN A 685 -21.29 -14.77 15.50
C GLN A 685 -21.46 -13.92 16.75
N ARG A 686 -22.18 -14.45 17.73
CA ARG A 686 -22.51 -13.72 18.97
C ARG A 686 -21.84 -14.38 20.17
N PRO A 687 -21.17 -13.64 21.06
CA PRO A 687 -20.62 -14.22 22.27
C PRO A 687 -21.71 -14.81 23.15
N VAL A 688 -21.46 -16.01 23.68
CA VAL A 688 -22.34 -16.61 24.68
C VAL A 688 -22.08 -15.95 26.04
N PRO A 689 -23.09 -15.45 26.76
CA PRO A 689 -22.91 -14.85 28.08
C PRO A 689 -22.19 -15.82 29.04
N CYS A 690 -21.16 -15.30 29.73
CA CYS A 690 -20.25 -16.10 30.57
C CYS A 690 -20.96 -16.82 31.73
N ASP A 691 -22.14 -16.34 32.14
CA ASP A 691 -22.96 -16.87 33.24
C ASP A 691 -24.11 -17.77 32.78
N SER A 692 -24.23 -18.04 31.48
CA SER A 692 -25.29 -18.90 30.94
C SER A 692 -25.06 -20.38 31.26
N SER A 693 -26.15 -21.14 31.43
CA SER A 693 -26.07 -22.60 31.61
C SER A 693 -25.48 -23.30 30.37
N ALA A 694 -25.80 -22.79 29.18
CA ALA A 694 -25.24 -23.28 27.91
C ALA A 694 -23.71 -23.21 27.90
N MET A 695 -23.12 -22.10 28.38
CA MET A 695 -21.66 -21.95 28.52
C MET A 695 -21.06 -23.07 29.36
N ALA A 696 -21.64 -23.34 30.54
CA ALA A 696 -21.10 -24.33 31.47
C ALA A 696 -21.13 -25.75 30.87
N GLU A 697 -22.25 -26.14 30.25
CA GLU A 697 -22.43 -27.46 29.67
C GLU A 697 -21.57 -27.66 28.40
N LEU A 698 -21.53 -26.68 27.50
CA LEU A 698 -20.69 -26.71 26.29
C LEU A 698 -19.21 -26.82 26.65
N VAL A 699 -18.72 -26.01 27.59
CA VAL A 699 -17.32 -26.05 28.04
C VAL A 699 -16.98 -27.40 28.68
N ALA A 700 -17.86 -27.92 29.54
CA ALA A 700 -17.64 -29.21 30.18
C ALA A 700 -17.57 -30.36 29.16
N TYR A 701 -18.52 -30.39 28.22
CA TYR A 701 -18.56 -31.37 27.14
C TYR A 701 -17.34 -31.27 26.23
N THR A 702 -17.00 -30.08 25.73
CA THR A 702 -15.84 -29.88 24.85
C THR A 702 -14.54 -30.31 25.53
N ARG A 703 -14.34 -30.01 26.82
CA ARG A 703 -13.17 -30.50 27.57
C ARG A 703 -13.10 -32.02 27.62
N GLN A 704 -14.23 -32.72 27.72
CA GLN A 704 -14.25 -34.19 27.67
C GLN A 704 -13.85 -34.69 26.28
N CYS A 705 -14.33 -34.06 25.21
CA CYS A 705 -13.90 -34.35 23.84
C CYS A 705 -12.39 -34.15 23.66
N LEU A 706 -11.83 -33.01 24.11
CA LEU A 706 -10.40 -32.72 24.01
C LEU A 706 -9.55 -33.77 24.75
N ASN A 707 -9.98 -34.20 25.94
CA ASN A 707 -9.33 -35.27 26.68
C ASN A 707 -9.39 -36.62 25.94
N ALA A 708 -10.55 -36.97 25.36
CA ALA A 708 -10.72 -38.19 24.59
C ALA A 708 -9.80 -38.22 23.34
N LEU A 709 -9.60 -37.07 22.71
CA LEU A 709 -8.70 -36.89 21.55
C LEU A 709 -7.22 -36.81 21.93
N GLY A 710 -6.89 -36.84 23.23
CA GLY A 710 -5.53 -36.69 23.72
C GLY A 710 -4.92 -35.33 23.41
N VAL A 711 -5.75 -34.28 23.31
CA VAL A 711 -5.25 -32.90 23.18
C VAL A 711 -4.67 -32.49 24.53
N ARG A 712 -3.40 -32.08 24.53
CA ARG A 712 -2.69 -31.61 25.72
C ARG A 712 -2.20 -30.18 25.57
N ASN A 713 -1.86 -29.77 24.36
CA ASN A 713 -1.16 -28.53 24.05
C ASN A 713 -1.74 -27.84 22.81
N GLY A 714 -1.79 -26.51 22.85
CA GLY A 714 -2.18 -25.66 21.72
C GLY A 714 -3.66 -25.29 21.66
N ALA A 715 -4.00 -24.52 20.62
CA ALA A 715 -5.35 -24.05 20.40
C ALA A 715 -6.25 -25.13 19.80
N THR A 716 -7.53 -25.07 20.14
CA THR A 716 -8.58 -25.81 19.45
C THR A 716 -9.76 -24.89 19.17
N HIS A 717 -10.29 -25.00 17.96
CA HIS A 717 -11.53 -24.39 17.50
C HIS A 717 -12.55 -25.53 17.34
N THR A 718 -13.47 -25.63 18.30
CA THR A 718 -14.39 -26.77 18.39
C THR A 718 -15.81 -26.33 18.03
N GLU A 719 -16.42 -26.99 17.05
CA GLU A 719 -17.80 -26.76 16.65
C GLU A 719 -18.71 -27.82 17.31
N VAL A 720 -19.76 -27.35 17.99
CA VAL A 720 -20.68 -28.19 18.77
C VAL A 720 -22.11 -27.79 18.45
N MET A 721 -22.95 -28.77 18.13
CA MET A 721 -24.38 -28.59 17.99
C MET A 721 -25.07 -28.82 19.33
N TRP A 722 -25.82 -27.83 19.81
CA TRP A 722 -26.72 -27.99 20.95
C TRP A 722 -28.06 -28.53 20.49
N THR A 723 -28.29 -29.82 20.73
CA THR A 723 -29.51 -30.53 20.34
C THR A 723 -30.49 -30.64 21.51
N SER A 724 -31.69 -31.19 21.27
CA SER A 724 -32.63 -31.55 22.35
C SER A 724 -32.05 -32.58 23.34
N GLY A 725 -31.04 -33.36 22.93
CA GLY A 725 -30.30 -34.31 23.76
C GLY A 725 -29.04 -33.74 24.41
N GLY A 726 -28.79 -32.43 24.30
CA GLY A 726 -27.58 -31.77 24.79
C GLY A 726 -26.51 -31.55 23.71
N PRO A 727 -25.28 -31.18 24.11
CA PRO A 727 -24.19 -30.87 23.19
C PRO A 727 -23.67 -32.10 22.45
N CYS A 728 -23.43 -31.95 21.15
CA CYS A 728 -22.96 -32.98 20.25
C CYS A 728 -21.87 -32.42 19.34
N LEU A 729 -20.70 -33.05 19.31
CA LEU A 729 -19.55 -32.61 18.53
C LEU A 729 -19.86 -32.65 17.04
N VAL A 730 -19.57 -31.54 16.35
CA VAL A 730 -19.53 -31.46 14.89
C VAL A 730 -18.11 -31.75 14.40
N GLU A 731 -17.12 -31.01 14.93
CA GLU A 731 -15.69 -31.24 14.69
C GLU A 731 -14.79 -30.50 15.69
N VAL A 732 -13.57 -31.03 15.89
CA VAL A 732 -12.47 -30.33 16.57
C VAL A 732 -11.38 -29.98 15.57
N ASN A 733 -11.08 -28.70 15.42
CA ASN A 733 -9.96 -28.21 14.62
C ASN A 733 -8.79 -27.84 15.55
N CYS A 734 -7.66 -28.54 15.47
CA CYS A 734 -6.51 -28.38 16.38
C CYS A 734 -5.61 -27.18 16.02
N ARG A 735 -6.22 -25.99 15.88
CA ARG A 735 -5.60 -24.70 15.56
C ARG A 735 -6.41 -23.55 16.18
N CYS A 736 -5.94 -22.32 16.00
CA CYS A 736 -6.72 -21.13 16.36
C CYS A 736 -7.99 -21.00 15.49
N GLN A 737 -8.98 -20.24 15.97
CA GLN A 737 -10.18 -19.88 15.19
C GLN A 737 -9.81 -19.33 13.80
N GLY A 738 -10.59 -19.71 12.78
CA GLY A 738 -10.36 -19.34 11.38
C GLY A 738 -10.53 -17.85 11.07
N GLY A 739 -10.38 -17.49 9.79
CA GLY A 739 -10.40 -16.12 9.29
C GLY A 739 -9.04 -15.40 9.41
N THR A 740 -8.93 -14.19 8.88
CA THR A 740 -7.66 -13.43 8.82
C THR A 740 -7.25 -12.79 10.16
N GLY A 741 -7.65 -13.37 11.30
CA GLY A 741 -7.39 -12.82 12.63
C GLY A 741 -8.15 -11.52 12.97
N PHE A 742 -9.12 -11.09 12.15
CA PHE A 742 -9.92 -9.87 12.39
C PHE A 742 -10.67 -9.88 13.74
N TRP A 743 -10.91 -11.05 14.32
CA TRP A 743 -11.55 -11.23 15.61
C TRP A 743 -10.59 -11.03 16.80
N VAL A 744 -9.27 -11.06 16.59
CA VAL A 744 -8.28 -10.94 17.68
C VAL A 744 -8.39 -9.60 18.41
N PRO A 745 -8.47 -8.43 17.72
CA PRO A 745 -8.66 -7.15 18.39
C PRO A 745 -10.00 -7.06 19.14
N LEU A 746 -11.04 -7.74 18.64
CA LEU A 746 -12.35 -7.83 19.30
C LEU A 746 -12.25 -8.63 20.61
N CYS A 747 -11.63 -9.81 20.59
CA CYS A 747 -11.43 -10.61 21.80
C CYS A 747 -10.60 -9.86 22.86
N ARG A 748 -9.49 -9.23 22.47
CA ARG A 748 -8.68 -8.41 23.40
C ARG A 748 -9.50 -7.32 24.09
N LYS A 749 -10.42 -6.68 23.36
CA LYS A 749 -11.36 -5.69 23.90
C LYS A 749 -12.40 -6.31 24.84
N MET A 750 -12.94 -7.48 24.49
CA MET A 750 -13.99 -8.13 25.27
C MET A 750 -13.48 -8.86 26.50
N THR A 751 -12.38 -9.60 26.45
CA THR A 751 -11.91 -10.45 27.55
C THR A 751 -10.56 -10.02 28.14
N GLY A 752 -9.89 -9.04 27.51
CA GLY A 752 -8.55 -8.60 27.88
C GLY A 752 -7.43 -9.42 27.21
N TYR A 753 -7.75 -10.51 26.53
CA TYR A 753 -6.80 -11.38 25.82
C TYR A 753 -7.48 -12.05 24.62
N SER A 754 -6.71 -12.72 23.76
CA SER A 754 -7.22 -13.53 22.65
C SER A 754 -6.74 -14.97 22.76
N GLN A 755 -7.29 -15.85 21.92
CA GLN A 755 -6.78 -17.22 21.79
C GLN A 755 -5.31 -17.23 21.33
N VAL A 756 -4.90 -16.30 20.46
CA VAL A 756 -3.50 -16.15 20.02
C VAL A 756 -2.58 -15.80 21.21
N ASP A 757 -2.99 -14.85 22.05
CA ASP A 757 -2.23 -14.47 23.26
C ASP A 757 -2.08 -15.67 24.22
N ALA A 758 -3.15 -16.44 24.39
CA ALA A 758 -3.15 -17.63 25.21
C ALA A 758 -2.27 -18.76 24.65
N VAL A 759 -2.22 -18.96 23.32
CA VAL A 759 -1.31 -19.93 22.68
C VAL A 759 0.14 -19.55 22.92
N ILE A 760 0.49 -18.27 22.73
CA ILE A 760 1.84 -17.78 22.99
C ILE A 760 2.22 -17.99 24.47
N GLY A 761 1.30 -17.68 25.39
CA GLY A 761 1.46 -17.99 26.80
C GLY A 761 1.70 -19.48 27.05
N ALA A 762 0.89 -20.37 26.46
CA ALA A 762 0.99 -21.81 26.67
C ALA A 762 2.32 -22.39 26.17
N TYR A 763 2.88 -21.89 25.05
CA TYR A 763 4.14 -22.41 24.51
C TYR A 763 5.38 -21.74 25.11
N LEU A 764 5.37 -20.43 25.29
CA LEU A 764 6.58 -19.67 25.60
C LEU A 764 6.60 -19.13 27.04
N ARG A 765 5.45 -18.92 27.68
CA ARG A 765 5.34 -18.22 28.98
C ARG A 765 4.27 -18.85 29.86
N GLN A 766 4.57 -20.01 30.42
CA GLN A 766 3.61 -20.81 31.19
C GLN A 766 2.94 -20.02 32.34
N GLU A 767 3.66 -19.14 33.03
CA GLU A 767 3.08 -18.28 34.07
C GLU A 767 1.96 -17.37 33.55
N ALA A 768 2.10 -16.84 32.32
CA ALA A 768 1.08 -16.02 31.69
C ALA A 768 -0.15 -16.85 31.32
N PHE A 769 0.05 -18.09 30.83
CA PHE A 769 -1.06 -19.02 30.62
C PHE A 769 -1.75 -19.36 31.93
N ASP A 770 -1.00 -19.68 32.99
CA ASP A 770 -1.51 -20.05 34.31
C ASP A 770 -2.34 -18.94 34.95
N ALA A 771 -1.99 -17.67 34.71
CA ALA A 771 -2.76 -16.51 35.17
C ALA A 771 -4.12 -16.31 34.46
N LEU A 772 -4.34 -16.91 33.28
CA LEU A 772 -5.62 -16.80 32.58
C LEU A 772 -6.75 -17.50 33.36
N PRO A 773 -7.99 -16.99 33.32
CA PRO A 773 -9.12 -17.67 33.93
C PRO A 773 -9.46 -18.96 33.16
N ASN A 774 -10.13 -19.92 33.83
CA ASN A 774 -10.56 -21.16 33.19
C ASN A 774 -11.62 -20.94 32.11
N THR A 775 -12.40 -19.87 32.23
CA THR A 775 -13.43 -19.42 31.30
C THR A 775 -13.36 -17.90 31.19
N PRO A 776 -13.68 -17.30 30.03
CA PRO A 776 -13.55 -15.86 29.85
C PRO A 776 -14.53 -15.08 30.74
N THR A 777 -14.20 -13.81 30.98
CA THR A 777 -15.12 -12.81 31.56
C THR A 777 -15.19 -11.63 30.59
N PHE A 778 -16.40 -11.15 30.29
CA PHE A 778 -16.59 -10.03 29.38
C PHE A 778 -16.48 -8.68 30.10
N LEU A 779 -15.56 -7.85 29.61
CA LEU A 779 -15.34 -6.44 29.94
C LEU A 779 -16.19 -5.51 29.08
N MET A 780 -16.57 -5.96 27.87
CA MET A 780 -17.39 -5.23 26.91
C MET A 780 -18.27 -6.20 26.12
N PHE A 781 -19.32 -5.66 25.49
CA PHE A 781 -20.16 -6.40 24.56
C PHE A 781 -19.57 -6.31 23.16
N GLY A 782 -19.71 -7.34 22.35
CA GLY A 782 -19.29 -7.31 20.96
C GLY A 782 -19.91 -8.42 20.15
N ASP A 783 -19.94 -8.26 18.83
CA ASP A 783 -20.49 -9.21 17.87
C ASP A 783 -19.63 -9.20 16.60
N ILE A 784 -19.61 -10.32 15.88
CA ILE A 784 -19.10 -10.38 14.51
C ILE A 784 -20.30 -10.43 13.58
N ILE A 785 -20.41 -9.46 12.69
CA ILE A 785 -21.52 -9.29 11.76
C ILE A 785 -21.07 -9.71 10.36
N HIS A 786 -21.70 -10.72 9.79
CA HIS A 786 -21.44 -11.13 8.42
C HIS A 786 -22.26 -10.26 7.47
N LEU A 787 -21.60 -9.69 6.47
CA LEU A 787 -22.17 -8.76 5.52
C LEU A 787 -22.84 -9.50 4.37
N ILE A 788 -24.12 -9.21 4.16
CA ILE A 788 -25.00 -9.94 3.24
C ILE A 788 -25.18 -9.18 1.93
N SER A 789 -25.10 -9.91 0.82
CA SER A 789 -25.50 -9.44 -0.50
C SER A 789 -26.88 -9.97 -0.89
N TYR A 790 -27.85 -9.09 -1.14
CA TYR A 790 -29.18 -9.45 -1.63
C TYR A 790 -29.33 -9.36 -3.15
N GLU A 791 -28.34 -8.79 -3.84
CA GLU A 791 -28.37 -8.57 -5.28
C GLU A 791 -27.11 -9.12 -5.96
N GLU A 792 -27.28 -9.58 -7.19
CA GLU A 792 -26.11 -9.84 -8.03
C GLU A 792 -25.65 -8.53 -8.65
N ARG A 793 -24.40 -8.17 -8.42
CA ARG A 793 -23.84 -6.92 -8.94
C ARG A 793 -22.39 -7.11 -9.33
N LEU A 794 -22.05 -6.64 -10.52
CA LEU A 794 -20.65 -6.49 -10.91
C LEU A 794 -20.03 -5.39 -10.04
N ILE A 795 -19.01 -5.75 -9.26
CA ILE A 795 -18.29 -4.80 -8.41
C ILE A 795 -17.37 -3.97 -9.28
N THR A 796 -17.94 -2.91 -9.84
CA THR A 796 -17.27 -2.00 -10.77
C THR A 796 -16.56 -0.85 -10.06
N ASP A 797 -16.82 -0.64 -8.76
CA ASP A 797 -16.35 0.48 -7.93
C ASP A 797 -15.80 0.01 -6.58
N THR A 798 -14.75 0.68 -6.11
CA THR A 798 -14.16 0.53 -4.77
C THR A 798 -14.83 1.38 -3.72
N ALA A 799 -15.61 2.38 -4.11
CA ALA A 799 -16.38 3.15 -3.16
C ALA A 799 -17.38 2.25 -2.45
N MET A 800 -17.04 1.90 -1.21
CA MET A 800 -17.93 1.26 -0.26
C MET A 800 -18.35 2.32 0.77
N PRO A 801 -19.19 3.32 0.42
CA PRO A 801 -19.58 4.39 1.33
C PRO A 801 -20.28 3.83 2.59
N GLY A 802 -21.01 2.72 2.44
CA GLY A 802 -21.54 1.96 3.58
C GLY A 802 -20.43 1.52 4.52
N LEU A 803 -19.34 0.94 4.00
CA LEU A 803 -18.20 0.53 4.81
C LEU A 803 -17.47 1.72 5.49
N GLU A 804 -17.34 2.86 4.83
CA GLU A 804 -16.78 4.06 5.47
C GLU A 804 -17.67 4.53 6.63
N ALA A 805 -19.00 4.47 6.46
CA ALA A 805 -19.94 4.75 7.53
C ALA A 805 -19.79 3.74 8.68
N VAL A 806 -19.65 2.44 8.38
CA VAL A 806 -19.38 1.38 9.36
C VAL A 806 -18.09 1.65 10.13
N ARG A 807 -17.00 2.04 9.45
CA ARG A 807 -15.71 2.38 10.10
C ARG A 807 -15.78 3.60 11.02
N GLY A 808 -16.76 4.48 10.80
CA GLY A 808 -17.02 5.65 11.63
C GLY A 808 -17.83 5.37 12.89
N LEU A 809 -18.39 4.16 13.05
CA LEU A 809 -19.18 3.79 14.21
C LEU A 809 -18.31 3.68 15.46
N SER A 810 -18.79 4.17 16.61
CA SER A 810 -18.05 4.06 17.87
C SER A 810 -17.85 2.61 18.33
N SER A 811 -18.66 1.67 17.83
CA SER A 811 -18.50 0.24 18.10
C SER A 811 -17.54 -0.46 17.13
N PHE A 812 -17.05 0.19 16.07
CA PHE A 812 -16.19 -0.45 15.09
C PHE A 812 -14.87 -0.94 15.71
N THR A 813 -14.48 -2.18 15.39
CA THR A 813 -13.21 -2.75 15.82
C THR A 813 -12.34 -3.19 14.65
N ASP A 814 -12.86 -4.03 13.76
CA ASP A 814 -12.13 -4.49 12.58
C ASP A 814 -13.07 -4.93 11.45
N VAL A 815 -12.54 -5.13 10.25
CA VAL A 815 -13.27 -5.64 9.09
C VAL A 815 -12.37 -6.49 8.19
N ALA A 816 -12.89 -7.63 7.76
CA ALA A 816 -12.33 -8.42 6.66
C ALA A 816 -13.35 -8.48 5.52
N LEU A 817 -12.92 -8.23 4.29
CA LEU A 817 -13.79 -8.22 3.11
C LEU A 817 -13.40 -9.34 2.16
N ASN A 818 -14.42 -9.92 1.52
CA ASN A 818 -14.34 -10.92 0.47
C ASN A 818 -14.96 -10.36 -0.82
N VAL A 819 -14.52 -9.17 -1.23
CA VAL A 819 -14.95 -8.50 -2.46
C VAL A 819 -13.73 -8.14 -3.30
N GLU A 820 -13.81 -8.49 -4.58
CA GLU A 820 -12.81 -8.20 -5.58
C GLU A 820 -13.46 -7.41 -6.73
N LEU A 821 -12.70 -6.47 -7.29
CA LEU A 821 -13.20 -5.65 -8.41
C LEU A 821 -13.30 -6.46 -9.68
N ASP A 822 -14.30 -6.08 -10.48
CA ASP A 822 -14.70 -6.75 -11.72
C ASP A 822 -15.04 -8.23 -11.57
N LYS A 823 -15.17 -8.71 -10.33
CA LYS A 823 -15.89 -9.95 -10.06
C LYS A 823 -17.36 -9.65 -9.84
N MET A 824 -18.19 -10.56 -10.33
CA MET A 824 -19.60 -10.55 -10.00
C MET A 824 -19.73 -10.90 -8.53
N MET A 825 -20.24 -9.97 -7.73
CA MET A 825 -20.74 -10.30 -6.40
C MET A 825 -22.07 -11.02 -6.61
N CYS A 826 -22.14 -12.27 -6.16
CA CYS A 826 -23.37 -13.05 -6.18
C CYS A 826 -24.24 -12.69 -4.98
N LYS A 827 -25.49 -13.13 -5.01
CA LYS A 827 -26.31 -13.19 -3.80
C LYS A 827 -25.65 -14.10 -2.78
N THR A 828 -25.66 -13.70 -1.52
CA THR A 828 -25.14 -14.53 -0.44
C THR A 828 -26.04 -15.75 -0.25
N THR A 829 -25.47 -16.94 -0.42
CA THR A 829 -26.12 -18.25 -0.23
C THR A 829 -25.41 -19.12 0.80
N ASP A 830 -24.15 -18.77 1.12
CA ASP A 830 -23.27 -19.51 2.02
C ASP A 830 -22.14 -18.59 2.56
N TRP A 831 -21.16 -19.17 3.24
CA TRP A 831 -19.99 -18.44 3.74
C TRP A 831 -19.10 -17.86 2.63
N ASN A 832 -18.91 -18.57 1.53
CA ASN A 832 -18.00 -18.18 0.45
C ASN A 832 -18.53 -16.99 -0.37
N THR A 833 -19.84 -16.79 -0.35
CA THR A 833 -20.57 -15.71 -1.03
C THR A 833 -20.87 -14.51 -0.12
N LEU A 834 -20.32 -14.47 1.09
CA LEU A 834 -20.36 -13.29 1.97
C LEU A 834 -19.57 -12.13 1.37
N ILE A 835 -20.05 -10.90 1.57
CA ILE A 835 -19.31 -9.67 1.19
C ILE A 835 -18.08 -9.51 2.09
N GLY A 836 -18.19 -9.94 3.34
CA GLY A 836 -17.18 -9.76 4.37
C GLY A 836 -17.76 -9.89 5.77
N VAL A 837 -16.98 -9.52 6.76
CA VAL A 837 -17.32 -9.58 8.18
C VAL A 837 -16.83 -8.33 8.90
N VAL A 838 -17.64 -7.81 9.82
CA VAL A 838 -17.33 -6.64 10.64
C VAL A 838 -17.36 -7.02 12.11
N ALA A 839 -16.27 -6.77 12.82
CA ALA A 839 -16.18 -6.93 14.26
C ALA A 839 -16.58 -5.63 14.97
N LEU A 840 -17.55 -5.72 15.88
CA LEU A 840 -18.06 -4.60 16.67
C LEU A 840 -17.88 -4.85 18.17
N CYS A 841 -17.55 -3.81 18.94
CA CYS A 841 -17.41 -3.86 20.39
C CYS A 841 -17.77 -2.53 21.04
N HIS A 842 -18.59 -2.54 22.09
CA HIS A 842 -18.98 -1.34 22.83
C HIS A 842 -19.32 -1.68 24.30
N PRO A 843 -19.08 -0.78 25.27
CA PRO A 843 -19.45 -1.01 26.67
C PRO A 843 -20.97 -0.98 26.92
N ASP A 844 -21.73 -0.28 26.06
CA ASP A 844 -23.19 -0.23 26.09
C ASP A 844 -23.79 -1.17 25.01
N PRO A 845 -24.54 -2.22 25.40
CA PRO A 845 -25.13 -3.16 24.45
C PRO A 845 -26.25 -2.54 23.60
N ALA A 846 -26.89 -1.46 24.07
CA ALA A 846 -27.92 -0.77 23.28
C ALA A 846 -27.31 -0.03 22.08
N VAL A 847 -26.15 0.59 22.25
CA VAL A 847 -25.40 1.22 21.16
C VAL A 847 -24.93 0.17 20.15
N LEU A 848 -24.43 -0.97 20.64
CA LEU A 848 -24.03 -2.09 19.79
C LEU A 848 -25.22 -2.57 18.94
N ALA A 849 -26.37 -2.81 19.54
CA ALA A 849 -27.59 -3.22 18.83
C ALA A 849 -28.06 -2.17 17.80
N ALA A 850 -28.01 -0.88 18.14
CA ALA A 850 -28.38 0.20 17.23
C ALA A 850 -27.44 0.26 16.01
N HIS A 851 -26.14 0.07 16.21
CA HIS A 851 -25.15 0.01 15.13
C HIS A 851 -25.31 -1.22 14.25
N ILE A 852 -25.63 -2.38 14.82
CA ILE A 852 -25.94 -3.59 14.03
C ILE A 852 -27.18 -3.34 13.16
N CYS A 853 -28.24 -2.74 13.72
CA CYS A 853 -29.43 -2.38 12.97
C CYS A 853 -29.12 -1.42 11.81
N LEU A 854 -28.26 -0.43 12.07
CA LEU A 854 -27.80 0.50 11.04
C LEU A 854 -27.04 -0.23 9.91
N ILE A 855 -26.13 -1.15 10.24
CA ILE A 855 -25.42 -1.95 9.22
C ILE A 855 -26.41 -2.76 8.38
N ARG A 856 -27.38 -3.44 9.01
CA ARG A 856 -28.42 -4.19 8.29
C ARG A 856 -29.23 -3.30 7.35
N SER A 857 -29.57 -2.09 7.77
CA SER A 857 -30.29 -1.13 6.92
C SER A 857 -29.48 -0.61 5.73
N MET A 858 -28.15 -0.79 5.73
CA MET A 858 -27.28 -0.43 4.59
C MET A 858 -27.16 -1.56 3.57
N GLU A 859 -27.52 -2.80 3.93
CA GLU A 859 -27.46 -3.98 3.04
C GLU A 859 -28.68 -4.06 2.10
N THR A 860 -29.79 -3.44 2.52
CA THR A 860 -31.06 -3.33 1.80
C THR A 860 -31.22 -1.95 1.16
#